data_AF-A0A8J6LA68-F1
#
_entry.id   AF-A0A8J6LA68-F1
#
_cell.length_a   1.000
_cell.length_b   1.000
_cell.length_c   1.000
_cell.angle_alpha   90.00
_cell.angle_beta   90.00
_cell.angle_gamma   90.00
#
_symmetry.space_group_name_H-M   'P 1'
#
loop_
_entity.id
_entity.type
_entity.pdbx_description
1 polymer ?
#
loop_
_entity_poly.entity_id
_entity_poly.type
_entity_poly.pdbx_seq_one_letter_code
_entity_poly.pdbx_strand_id
1 'polypeptide(L)'
;MNQFGDMSKEEFLAYVNRGKAQKPKHPENLRMPYVSSKKPLAASVDWRSNAVSEVKDQGQCGSCWSFSTTGAVEGQLALQRGGLTSLSEQNLIDCSSSYGNAGCDGGWMDSAFSYIHDYGIMSESAYPYEAQDDYCRFDSSQSVTTLSGYYDLPSGDENSLADAVGQAGPVAVAIDATDELQFYSGGLFYDQTCNQSDLNHGVLVVGYGSDNGQDYWILKNSWGSGWGESGYWRQVRNYGNNCGIATAASYPALKMKFLFFLAICVASSQAVSFSDLVQEQWTAFKMTHNKKYQSETEERFRMKIFMENSHTVAKHNKLYAQGLVSFKLGINKYADMLHHEFVQALNGFNRTKSGLRSGESDDSVTFLPPANVELPDKVDWRDKGAVTPVKDQGQCGSCWSFSATGSLEGQHFRQTGKLVSLSEQNLVDCSGRFGNSGCNGGLMDNAFRYIKANRGIDTEQAYPYRAEDEKCHYKPKDKGATDRGYVDIESGSEDKLKSAVATAGPVSVAIDASHQSFQLYSGGVYYEPACVSDVNQLDHAVLAIGYGTEDDGTDYWLVKNSWGQSWGDQGYIKMARNRDNNCGIATEASYPLVHFTRNCSNTPDAVFLKDIEYDFLVFDSPYISWSTSNFFFELAASDPFLDPERLISGLFYDPDDFVFVEIVHGTTLLLHVHCSHIAQK
;
A
#
# COMPACT_ATOMS: atom_id res chain seq x y z
N MET A 1 -3.58 50.01 -21.77
CA MET A 1 -2.35 50.71 -21.34
C MET A 1 -2.13 50.39 -19.89
N ASN A 2 -0.89 50.04 -19.53
CA ASN A 2 -0.48 49.73 -18.16
C ASN A 2 0.34 50.92 -17.59
N GLN A 3 0.91 50.74 -16.40
CA GLN A 3 1.67 51.79 -15.71
C GLN A 3 3.00 52.21 -16.37
N PHE A 4 3.44 51.52 -17.43
CA PHE A 4 4.60 51.90 -18.24
C PHE A 4 4.21 52.59 -19.55
N GLY A 5 2.93 52.93 -19.71
CA GLY A 5 2.39 53.54 -20.93
C GLY A 5 2.96 54.92 -21.26
N ASP A 6 3.57 55.58 -20.29
CA ASP A 6 4.22 56.89 -20.40
C ASP A 6 5.74 56.82 -20.62
N MET A 7 6.35 55.63 -20.54
CA MET A 7 7.78 55.42 -20.76
C MET A 7 8.11 55.15 -22.24
N SER A 8 9.19 55.75 -22.73
CA SER A 8 9.81 55.34 -23.99
C SER A 8 10.43 53.94 -23.90
N LYS A 9 10.77 53.35 -25.05
CA LYS A 9 11.54 52.11 -25.13
C LYS A 9 12.83 52.21 -24.33
N GLU A 10 13.56 53.31 -24.48
CA GLU A 10 14.84 53.51 -23.79
C GLU A 10 14.65 53.67 -22.27
N GLU A 11 13.58 54.34 -21.84
CA GLU A 11 13.25 54.49 -20.42
C GLU A 11 12.86 53.15 -19.79
N PHE A 12 12.05 52.35 -20.48
CA PHE A 12 11.68 51.02 -20.01
C PHE A 12 12.88 50.06 -19.96
N LEU A 13 13.72 50.06 -20.99
CA LEU A 13 14.95 49.26 -20.98
C LEU A 13 15.90 49.72 -19.86
N ALA A 14 16.02 51.02 -19.61
CA ALA A 14 16.80 51.53 -18.48
C ALA A 14 16.21 51.11 -17.13
N TYR A 15 14.88 51.03 -17.01
CA TYR A 15 14.18 50.56 -15.82
C TYR A 15 14.47 49.08 -15.53
N VAL A 16 14.28 48.18 -16.50
CA VAL A 16 14.57 46.74 -16.28
C VAL A 16 16.06 46.48 -16.10
N ASN A 17 16.94 47.17 -16.84
CA ASN A 17 18.38 47.02 -16.69
C ASN A 17 18.94 47.56 -15.37
N ARG A 18 18.16 48.36 -14.61
CA ARG A 18 18.58 48.80 -13.27
C ARG A 18 18.77 47.63 -12.32
N GLY A 19 18.01 46.54 -12.50
CA GLY A 19 18.16 45.32 -11.70
C GLY A 19 19.35 44.44 -12.10
N LYS A 20 20.05 44.77 -13.18
CA LYS A 20 21.09 43.93 -13.78
C LYS A 20 22.43 44.12 -13.08
N ALA A 21 22.87 43.08 -12.36
CA ALA A 21 24.19 43.03 -11.73
C ALA A 21 25.10 41.99 -12.41
N GLN A 22 26.42 42.11 -12.25
CA GLN A 22 27.33 41.02 -12.64
C GLN A 22 27.18 39.84 -11.68
N LYS A 23 27.05 38.61 -12.20
CA LYS A 23 26.92 37.41 -11.38
C LYS A 23 28.20 37.20 -10.55
N PRO A 24 28.14 37.24 -9.21
CA PRO A 24 29.32 37.02 -8.38
C PRO A 24 29.85 35.59 -8.54
N LYS A 25 31.15 35.39 -8.35
CA LYS A 25 31.71 34.04 -8.16
C LYS A 25 31.39 33.57 -6.74
N HIS A 26 30.32 32.80 -6.58
CA HIS A 26 29.95 32.25 -5.28
C HIS A 26 30.83 31.07 -4.88
N PRO A 27 31.14 30.92 -3.58
CA PRO A 27 31.80 29.72 -3.07
C PRO A 27 30.88 28.50 -3.23
N GLU A 28 31.42 27.38 -3.74
CA GLU A 28 30.66 26.17 -4.10
C GLU A 28 30.00 25.45 -2.90
N ASN A 29 30.25 25.89 -1.66
CA ASN A 29 29.85 25.18 -0.46
C ASN A 29 28.37 25.32 -0.07
N LEU A 30 27.63 26.29 -0.64
CA LEU A 30 26.19 26.50 -0.38
C LEU A 30 25.28 25.97 -1.49
N ARG A 31 25.86 25.72 -2.67
CA ARG A 31 25.15 25.17 -3.83
C ARG A 31 24.97 23.68 -3.66
N MET A 32 23.71 23.25 -3.58
CA MET A 32 23.36 21.84 -3.49
C MET A 32 23.33 21.22 -4.89
N PRO A 33 23.79 19.97 -5.05
CA PRO A 33 23.75 19.29 -6.35
C PRO A 33 22.30 19.04 -6.76
N TYR A 34 21.91 19.54 -7.92
CA TYR A 34 20.61 19.24 -8.50
C TYR A 34 20.61 17.84 -9.11
N VAL A 35 19.60 17.04 -8.76
CA VAL A 35 19.35 15.73 -9.35
C VAL A 35 17.88 15.71 -9.77
N SER A 36 17.62 15.53 -11.06
CA SER A 36 16.26 15.43 -11.56
C SER A 36 15.51 14.28 -10.88
N SER A 37 14.24 14.52 -10.55
CA SER A 37 13.38 13.61 -9.79
C SER A 37 13.10 12.30 -10.53
N LYS A 38 13.30 12.26 -11.86
CA LYS A 38 12.87 11.18 -12.78
C LYS A 38 11.38 10.82 -12.70
N LYS A 39 10.58 11.58 -11.95
CA LYS A 39 9.13 11.39 -11.89
C LYS A 39 8.50 11.98 -13.16
N PRO A 40 7.42 11.38 -13.68
CA PRO A 40 6.66 12.00 -14.76
C PRO A 40 6.19 13.41 -14.37
N LEU A 41 6.42 14.39 -15.24
CA LEU A 41 5.90 15.75 -15.06
C LEU A 41 4.37 15.72 -15.14
N ALA A 42 3.70 16.48 -14.28
CA ALA A 42 2.27 16.70 -14.41
C ALA A 42 1.98 17.44 -15.73
N ALA A 43 0.78 17.27 -16.30
CA ALA A 43 0.40 17.97 -17.53
C ALA A 43 0.33 19.51 -17.34
N SER A 44 -0.01 19.95 -16.13
CA SER A 44 -0.02 21.36 -15.74
C SER A 44 0.21 21.49 -14.23
N VAL A 45 0.85 22.57 -13.83
CA VAL A 45 1.11 22.94 -12.44
C VAL A 45 0.76 24.42 -12.26
N ASP A 46 0.07 24.76 -11.19
CA ASP A 46 -0.27 26.14 -10.86
C ASP A 46 -0.22 26.34 -9.34
N TRP A 47 0.82 27.04 -8.88
CA TRP A 47 1.05 27.27 -7.45
C TRP A 47 0.31 28.49 -6.90
N ARG A 48 -0.38 29.28 -7.75
CA ARG A 48 -0.99 30.56 -7.36
C ARG A 48 -1.99 30.45 -6.21
N SER A 49 -2.64 29.30 -6.06
CA SER A 49 -3.62 29.09 -4.98
C SER A 49 -3.00 28.65 -3.65
N ASN A 50 -1.80 28.08 -3.65
CA ASN A 50 -1.30 27.28 -2.51
C ASN A 50 0.12 27.64 -2.05
N ALA A 51 0.98 28.22 -2.91
CA ALA A 51 2.38 28.45 -2.60
C ALA A 51 2.95 29.76 -3.19
N VAL A 52 2.08 30.73 -3.52
CA VAL A 52 2.50 32.02 -4.06
C VAL A 52 1.77 33.12 -3.30
N SER A 53 2.53 34.04 -2.71
CA SER A 53 2.01 35.25 -2.04
C SER A 53 1.36 36.21 -3.02
N GLU A 54 0.74 37.28 -2.50
CA GLU A 54 0.19 38.39 -3.28
C GLU A 54 1.20 39.00 -4.26
N VAL A 55 0.71 39.53 -5.39
CA VAL A 55 1.54 40.31 -6.30
C VAL A 55 1.89 41.64 -5.63
N LYS A 56 3.19 41.93 -5.56
CA LYS A 56 3.77 43.16 -5.02
C LYS A 56 4.34 44.04 -6.13
N ASP A 57 4.70 45.27 -5.78
CA ASP A 57 5.24 46.27 -6.71
C ASP A 57 6.60 46.79 -6.25
N GLN A 58 7.62 46.62 -7.09
CA GLN A 58 8.98 47.06 -6.82
C GLN A 58 9.15 48.58 -6.93
N GLY A 59 8.20 49.29 -7.55
CA GLY A 59 8.30 50.72 -7.81
C GLY A 59 9.52 51.06 -8.66
N GLN A 60 10.23 52.14 -8.31
CA GLN A 60 11.43 52.63 -9.01
C GLN A 60 12.73 51.85 -8.71
N CYS A 61 12.72 50.94 -7.74
CA CYS A 61 13.92 50.23 -7.31
C CYS A 61 14.22 49.05 -8.24
N GLY A 62 15.50 48.82 -8.60
CA GLY A 62 15.95 47.67 -9.39
C GLY A 62 15.99 46.36 -8.58
N SER A 63 14.95 46.07 -7.81
CA SER A 63 14.89 45.01 -6.80
C SER A 63 14.20 43.73 -7.26
N CYS A 64 13.94 43.54 -8.55
CA CYS A 64 13.26 42.35 -9.09
C CYS A 64 13.91 41.02 -8.66
N TRP A 65 15.25 41.01 -8.50
CA TRP A 65 16.00 39.90 -7.92
C TRP A 65 15.55 39.55 -6.49
N SER A 66 15.24 40.56 -5.67
CA SER A 66 14.76 40.40 -4.30
C SER A 66 13.36 39.78 -4.29
N PHE A 67 12.43 40.30 -5.10
CA PHE A 67 11.07 39.76 -5.23
C PHE A 67 11.04 38.31 -5.76
N SER A 68 11.90 37.99 -6.74
CA SER A 68 12.05 36.62 -7.23
C SER A 68 12.58 35.68 -6.13
N THR A 69 13.57 36.15 -5.36
CA THR A 69 14.14 35.41 -4.23
C THR A 69 13.11 35.17 -3.14
N THR A 70 12.46 36.22 -2.62
CA THR A 70 11.45 36.12 -1.55
C THR A 70 10.33 35.20 -2.00
N GLY A 71 9.79 35.38 -3.21
CA GLY A 71 8.73 34.52 -3.74
C GLY A 71 9.09 33.03 -3.78
N ALA A 72 10.33 32.69 -4.08
CA ALA A 72 10.80 31.29 -4.02
C ALA A 72 10.90 30.77 -2.57
N VAL A 73 11.41 31.58 -1.63
CA VAL A 73 11.48 31.23 -0.20
C VAL A 73 10.08 31.11 0.42
N GLU A 74 9.18 32.03 0.10
CA GLU A 74 7.77 32.02 0.50
C GLU A 74 7.06 30.78 -0.01
N GLY A 75 7.30 30.39 -1.27
CA GLY A 75 6.78 29.15 -1.82
C GLY A 75 7.26 27.92 -1.06
N GLN A 76 8.56 27.86 -0.74
CA GLN A 76 9.09 26.78 0.10
C GLN A 76 8.48 26.79 1.51
N LEU A 77 8.29 27.98 2.11
CA LEU A 77 7.66 28.10 3.43
C LEU A 77 6.23 27.61 3.41
N ALA A 78 5.45 28.00 2.40
CA ALA A 78 4.06 27.57 2.24
C ALA A 78 3.96 26.05 2.05
N LEU A 79 4.84 25.47 1.24
CA LEU A 79 4.88 24.02 0.99
C LEU A 79 5.34 23.21 2.21
N GLN A 80 6.23 23.75 3.06
CA GLN A 80 6.78 23.03 4.22
C GLN A 80 6.02 23.26 5.53
N ARG A 81 5.56 24.48 5.80
CA ARG A 81 4.94 24.88 7.08
C ARG A 81 3.42 25.06 6.98
N GLY A 82 2.89 25.19 5.76
CA GLY A 82 1.49 25.52 5.52
C GLY A 82 1.20 27.01 5.77
N GLY A 83 0.45 27.62 4.85
CA GLY A 83 0.10 29.04 4.90
C GLY A 83 1.11 29.95 4.19
N LEU A 84 0.58 31.01 3.57
CA LEU A 84 1.39 32.00 2.87
C LEU A 84 2.00 32.96 3.90
N THR A 85 3.31 33.16 3.81
CA THR A 85 4.04 34.17 4.57
C THR A 85 4.55 35.21 3.59
N SER A 86 4.32 36.49 3.87
CA SER A 86 4.90 37.59 3.08
C SER A 86 6.23 37.99 3.71
N LEU A 87 7.33 37.75 3.01
CA LEU A 87 8.70 38.06 3.40
C LEU A 87 9.11 39.45 2.92
N SER A 88 10.07 40.07 3.61
CA SER A 88 10.52 41.41 3.30
C SER A 88 11.56 41.42 2.19
N GLU A 89 11.21 42.02 1.05
CA GLU A 89 12.18 42.31 -0.01
C GLU A 89 13.19 43.38 0.41
N GLN A 90 12.78 44.33 1.26
CA GLN A 90 13.61 45.43 1.75
C GLN A 90 14.75 44.93 2.64
N ASN A 91 14.50 43.90 3.44
CA ASN A 91 15.55 43.25 4.22
C ASN A 91 16.71 42.80 3.31
N LEU A 92 16.42 42.21 2.15
CA LEU A 92 17.47 41.78 1.23
C LEU A 92 18.17 42.96 0.56
N ILE A 93 17.43 44.00 0.17
CA ILE A 93 17.98 45.23 -0.43
C ILE A 93 19.03 45.85 0.51
N ASP A 94 18.67 46.04 1.77
CA ASP A 94 19.52 46.76 2.73
C ASP A 94 20.69 45.91 3.27
N CYS A 95 20.51 44.59 3.35
CA CYS A 95 21.42 43.73 4.14
C CYS A 95 22.30 42.77 3.34
N SER A 96 22.02 42.51 2.06
CA SER A 96 22.73 41.47 1.28
C SER A 96 23.93 42.00 0.47
N SER A 97 24.34 43.24 0.68
CA SER A 97 25.43 43.87 -0.09
C SER A 97 26.78 43.17 0.05
N SER A 98 27.08 42.62 1.22
CA SER A 98 28.28 41.81 1.48
C SER A 98 28.32 40.49 0.68
N TYR A 99 27.21 40.07 0.10
CA TYR A 99 27.09 38.87 -0.75
C TYR A 99 27.12 39.19 -2.24
N GLY A 100 27.34 40.45 -2.62
CA GLY A 100 27.48 40.88 -4.01
C GLY A 100 26.21 41.47 -4.63
N ASN A 101 25.16 41.70 -3.85
CA ASN A 101 24.01 42.49 -4.31
C ASN A 101 24.28 43.99 -4.12
N ALA A 102 23.59 44.82 -4.91
CA ALA A 102 23.75 46.27 -4.91
C ALA A 102 22.43 46.99 -4.61
N GLY A 103 21.57 46.38 -3.79
CA GLY A 103 20.29 46.98 -3.40
C GLY A 103 19.41 47.30 -4.60
N CYS A 104 19.05 48.57 -4.77
CA CYS A 104 18.27 49.08 -5.89
C CYS A 104 19.02 49.16 -7.22
N ASP A 105 20.35 48.99 -7.23
CA ASP A 105 21.18 48.93 -8.44
C ASP A 105 21.39 47.47 -8.94
N GLY A 106 20.59 46.53 -8.43
CA GLY A 106 20.50 45.17 -8.92
C GLY A 106 21.16 44.12 -8.04
N GLY A 107 20.99 42.85 -8.42
CA GLY A 107 21.42 41.73 -7.61
C GLY A 107 21.11 40.37 -8.23
N TRP A 108 21.50 39.31 -7.52
CA TRP A 108 21.30 37.92 -7.92
C TRP A 108 20.61 37.13 -6.81
N MET A 109 19.69 36.25 -7.22
CA MET A 109 18.93 35.41 -6.31
C MET A 109 19.83 34.46 -5.51
N ASP A 110 20.91 33.96 -6.12
CA ASP A 110 21.89 33.08 -5.46
C ASP A 110 22.64 33.81 -4.31
N SER A 111 23.00 35.08 -4.51
CA SER A 111 23.58 35.95 -3.47
C SER A 111 22.60 36.15 -2.33
N ALA A 112 21.33 36.37 -2.67
CA ALA A 112 20.28 36.59 -1.69
C ALA A 112 20.00 35.32 -0.87
N PHE A 113 19.93 34.14 -1.51
CA PHE A 113 19.85 32.86 -0.79
C PHE A 113 21.05 32.64 0.14
N SER A 114 22.26 33.04 -0.28
CA SER A 114 23.46 32.96 0.55
C SER A 114 23.35 33.84 1.82
N TYR A 115 22.79 35.05 1.70
CA TYR A 115 22.49 35.89 2.86
C TYR A 115 21.45 35.25 3.80
N ILE A 116 20.34 34.72 3.25
CA ILE A 116 19.27 34.08 4.05
C ILE A 116 19.77 32.80 4.72
N HIS A 117 20.74 32.10 4.13
CA HIS A 117 21.41 30.97 4.78
C HIS A 117 22.12 31.39 6.07
N ASP A 118 22.90 32.48 6.02
CA ASP A 118 23.76 32.89 7.13
C ASP A 118 23.01 33.66 8.23
N TYR A 119 22.06 34.53 7.85
CA TYR A 119 21.35 35.42 8.79
C TYR A 119 19.87 35.07 8.92
N GLY A 120 19.23 34.69 7.83
CA GLY A 120 17.78 34.52 7.71
C GLY A 120 17.09 35.75 7.14
N ILE A 121 15.76 35.79 7.22
CA ILE A 121 14.94 36.84 6.61
C ILE A 121 13.72 37.20 7.46
N MET A 122 13.39 38.49 7.54
CA MET A 122 12.23 39.02 8.27
C MET A 122 10.96 39.02 7.41
N SER A 123 9.79 39.11 8.04
CA SER A 123 8.51 39.28 7.32
C SER A 123 8.33 40.70 6.82
N GLU A 124 7.50 40.88 5.80
CA GLU A 124 7.11 42.18 5.25
C GLU A 124 6.52 43.10 6.34
N SER A 125 5.71 42.54 7.25
CA SER A 125 5.12 43.31 8.35
C SER A 125 6.16 43.85 9.35
N ALA A 126 7.29 43.16 9.51
CA ALA A 126 8.34 43.53 10.46
C ALA A 126 9.42 44.42 9.83
N TYR A 127 9.58 44.34 8.50
CA TYR A 127 10.53 45.14 7.73
C TYR A 127 9.87 45.56 6.40
N PRO A 128 9.02 46.60 6.41
CA PRO A 128 8.22 46.96 5.23
C PRO A 128 9.05 47.42 4.03
N TYR A 129 8.51 47.23 2.84
CA TYR A 129 9.10 47.67 1.58
C TYR A 129 9.05 49.19 1.40
N GLU A 130 10.20 49.79 1.09
CA GLU A 130 10.35 51.24 0.91
C GLU A 130 10.84 51.64 -0.50
N ALA A 131 11.24 50.67 -1.34
CA ALA A 131 11.69 50.88 -2.72
C ALA A 131 12.90 51.84 -2.86
N GLN A 132 13.80 51.83 -1.88
CA GLN A 132 15.02 52.63 -1.86
C GLN A 132 16.13 51.88 -1.11
N ASP A 133 17.39 52.28 -1.31
CA ASP A 133 18.48 51.76 -0.48
C ASP A 133 18.45 52.41 0.90
N ASP A 134 18.53 51.59 1.95
CA ASP A 134 18.69 52.07 3.32
C ASP A 134 19.73 51.22 4.08
N TYR A 135 20.01 51.58 5.34
CA TYR A 135 20.89 50.80 6.20
C TYR A 135 20.20 49.51 6.67
N CYS A 136 20.97 48.43 6.80
CA CYS A 136 20.44 47.15 7.27
C CYS A 136 19.87 47.23 8.70
N ARG A 137 18.56 47.02 8.84
CA ARG A 137 17.81 46.98 10.12
C ARG A 137 17.49 45.55 10.59
N PHE A 138 18.18 44.54 10.04
CA PHE A 138 17.86 43.14 10.32
C PHE A 138 17.98 42.81 11.81
N ASP A 139 16.92 42.22 12.36
CA ASP A 139 16.86 41.71 13.73
C ASP A 139 16.75 40.18 13.71
N SER A 140 17.79 39.51 14.18
CA SER A 140 17.85 38.04 14.19
C SER A 140 16.76 37.39 15.04
N SER A 141 16.21 38.10 16.03
CA SER A 141 15.09 37.62 16.85
C SER A 141 13.75 37.60 16.10
N GLN A 142 13.65 38.38 15.01
CA GLN A 142 12.47 38.47 14.15
C GLN A 142 12.64 37.70 12.82
N SER A 143 13.71 36.92 12.70
CA SER A 143 13.97 36.06 11.55
C SER A 143 12.89 34.98 11.42
N VAL A 144 12.14 35.01 10.31
CA VAL A 144 11.08 34.05 9.96
C VAL A 144 11.68 32.68 9.62
N THR A 145 12.76 32.68 8.84
CA THR A 145 13.42 31.45 8.42
C THR A 145 14.87 31.66 8.00
N THR A 146 15.61 30.55 7.90
CA THR A 146 16.97 30.45 7.37
C THR A 146 17.04 29.32 6.35
N LEU A 147 17.97 29.39 5.40
CA LEU A 147 18.18 28.32 4.41
C LEU A 147 19.23 27.31 4.88
N SER A 148 19.15 26.07 4.40
CA SER A 148 20.23 25.08 4.45
C SER A 148 21.14 25.14 3.23
N GLY A 149 20.68 25.78 2.15
CA GLY A 149 21.37 25.93 0.88
C GLY A 149 20.37 26.30 -0.23
N TYR A 150 20.79 26.22 -1.48
CA TYR A 150 19.94 26.39 -2.65
C TYR A 150 20.39 25.47 -3.79
N TYR A 151 19.49 25.17 -4.73
CA TYR A 151 19.77 24.36 -5.90
C TYR A 151 19.80 25.25 -7.15
N ASP A 152 20.88 25.16 -7.90
CA ASP A 152 20.96 25.74 -9.25
C ASP A 152 20.61 24.68 -10.28
N LEU A 153 19.71 25.03 -11.19
CA LEU A 153 19.35 24.14 -12.29
C LEU A 153 20.41 24.15 -13.40
N PRO A 154 20.51 23.07 -14.19
CA PRO A 154 21.31 23.07 -15.41
C PRO A 154 20.90 24.22 -16.34
N SER A 155 21.88 25.03 -16.73
CA SER A 155 21.65 26.24 -17.53
C SER A 155 21.03 25.90 -18.89
N GLY A 156 19.91 26.55 -19.21
CA GLY A 156 19.19 26.41 -20.47
C GLY A 156 18.30 25.17 -20.56
N ASP A 157 18.19 24.36 -19.50
CA ASP A 157 17.39 23.14 -19.50
C ASP A 157 15.96 23.38 -18.98
N GLU A 158 15.03 23.62 -19.90
CA GLU A 158 13.61 23.78 -19.60
C GLU A 158 12.98 22.54 -18.94
N ASN A 159 13.53 21.33 -19.15
CA ASN A 159 13.02 20.12 -18.49
C ASN A 159 13.38 20.11 -17.01
N SER A 160 14.61 20.50 -16.68
CA SER A 160 15.03 20.66 -15.29
C SER A 160 14.21 21.75 -14.58
N LEU A 161 13.91 22.85 -15.27
CA LEU A 161 13.02 23.88 -14.74
C LEU A 161 11.60 23.34 -14.50
N ALA A 162 11.04 22.57 -15.44
CA ALA A 162 9.70 22.00 -15.28
C ALA A 162 9.64 20.97 -14.13
N ASP A 163 10.69 20.18 -13.96
CA ASP A 163 10.84 19.23 -12.86
C ASP A 163 10.94 19.95 -11.51
N ALA A 164 11.77 20.97 -11.40
CA ALA A 164 11.87 21.81 -10.21
C ALA A 164 10.53 22.49 -9.88
N VAL A 165 9.87 23.11 -10.87
CA VAL A 165 8.57 23.76 -10.66
C VAL A 165 7.50 22.74 -10.25
N GLY A 166 7.50 21.55 -10.86
CA GLY A 166 6.49 20.54 -10.59
C GLY A 166 6.67 19.79 -9.26
N GLN A 167 7.90 19.67 -8.77
CA GLN A 167 8.22 18.84 -7.61
C GLN A 167 8.66 19.64 -6.38
N ALA A 168 9.35 20.77 -6.58
CA ALA A 168 9.88 21.58 -5.48
C ALA A 168 8.99 22.79 -5.16
N GLY A 169 8.30 23.38 -6.15
CA GLY A 169 7.48 24.59 -5.96
C GLY A 169 7.92 25.75 -6.86
N PRO A 170 7.53 27.00 -6.55
CA PRO A 170 7.96 28.17 -7.31
C PRO A 170 9.49 28.30 -7.40
N VAL A 171 9.99 28.66 -8.58
CA VAL A 171 11.44 28.75 -8.88
C VAL A 171 11.80 30.18 -9.29
N ALA A 172 12.85 30.71 -8.68
CA ALA A 172 13.40 32.01 -9.04
C ALA A 172 14.19 31.90 -10.35
N VAL A 173 13.90 32.76 -11.32
CA VAL A 173 14.60 32.76 -12.62
C VAL A 173 14.96 34.19 -13.03
N ALA A 174 15.98 34.31 -13.89
CA ALA A 174 16.24 35.55 -14.61
C ALA A 174 15.89 35.39 -16.10
N ILE A 175 15.37 36.46 -16.69
CA ILE A 175 15.04 36.56 -18.12
C ILE A 175 15.72 37.80 -18.73
N ASP A 176 15.80 37.81 -20.05
CA ASP A 176 15.98 39.05 -20.81
C ASP A 176 14.61 39.69 -21.05
N ALA A 177 14.31 40.75 -20.31
CA ALA A 177 13.14 41.58 -20.51
C ALA A 177 13.43 42.65 -21.57
N THR A 178 12.76 42.51 -22.71
CA THR A 178 12.81 43.43 -23.84
C THR A 178 11.65 44.42 -23.79
N ASP A 179 11.63 45.41 -24.68
CA ASP A 179 10.54 46.38 -24.77
C ASP A 179 9.19 45.76 -25.18
N GLU A 180 9.19 44.60 -25.81
CA GLU A 180 7.99 43.82 -26.10
C GLU A 180 7.24 43.45 -24.82
N LEU A 181 7.97 43.20 -23.72
CA LEU A 181 7.37 42.88 -22.42
C LEU A 181 6.70 44.10 -21.77
N GLN A 182 7.13 45.33 -22.11
CA GLN A 182 6.58 46.58 -21.55
C GLN A 182 5.06 46.62 -21.64
N PHE A 183 4.50 46.22 -22.79
CA PHE A 183 3.08 46.36 -23.10
C PHE A 183 2.30 45.04 -23.03
N TYR A 184 2.89 43.99 -22.47
CA TYR A 184 2.16 42.72 -22.29
C TYR A 184 0.88 42.94 -21.47
N SER A 185 -0.22 42.38 -21.96
CA SER A 185 -1.55 42.45 -21.32
C SER A 185 -2.31 41.13 -21.34
N GLY A 186 -1.83 40.12 -22.05
CA GLY A 186 -2.43 38.79 -22.09
C GLY A 186 -1.96 37.94 -23.27
N GLY A 187 -2.20 36.63 -23.19
CA GLY A 187 -1.81 35.66 -24.22
C GLY A 187 -0.44 35.04 -23.98
N LEU A 188 0.08 34.28 -24.95
CA LEU A 188 1.39 33.65 -24.83
C LEU A 188 2.47 34.61 -25.32
N PHE A 189 3.28 35.10 -24.39
CA PHE A 189 4.45 35.93 -24.67
C PHE A 189 5.52 35.10 -25.38
N TYR A 190 6.02 35.64 -26.47
CA TYR A 190 7.14 35.12 -27.24
C TYR A 190 7.86 36.29 -27.90
N ASP A 191 9.18 36.34 -27.73
CA ASP A 191 10.02 37.35 -28.37
C ASP A 191 11.29 36.73 -28.96
N GLN A 192 11.56 37.05 -30.22
CA GLN A 192 12.73 36.59 -30.97
C GLN A 192 13.97 37.45 -30.74
N THR A 193 13.80 38.65 -30.20
CA THR A 193 14.88 39.61 -29.98
C THR A 193 15.64 39.35 -28.68
N CYS A 194 15.06 38.55 -27.78
CA CYS A 194 15.67 38.21 -26.51
C CYS A 194 17.04 37.52 -26.65
N ASN A 195 17.97 37.93 -25.81
CA ASN A 195 19.30 37.39 -25.65
C ASN A 195 19.38 36.48 -24.41
N GLN A 196 19.41 35.17 -24.66
CA GLN A 196 19.47 34.16 -23.59
C GLN A 196 20.73 34.22 -22.70
N SER A 197 21.75 34.99 -23.10
CA SER A 197 23.00 35.19 -22.36
C SER A 197 23.08 36.54 -21.65
N ASP A 198 22.13 37.45 -21.87
CA ASP A 198 22.17 38.82 -21.36
C ASP A 198 20.91 39.16 -20.55
N LEU A 199 20.70 38.40 -19.48
CA LEU A 199 19.53 38.52 -18.61
C LEU A 199 19.58 39.83 -17.81
N ASN A 200 18.42 40.48 -17.66
CA ASN A 200 18.32 41.78 -17.00
C ASN A 200 17.18 41.87 -15.96
N HIS A 201 16.30 40.87 -15.87
CA HIS A 201 15.11 40.93 -15.01
C HIS A 201 14.87 39.63 -14.24
N GLY A 202 14.72 39.70 -12.92
CA GLY A 202 14.44 38.57 -12.04
C GLY A 202 12.94 38.39 -11.80
N VAL A 203 12.43 37.17 -11.99
CA VAL A 203 11.00 36.85 -11.95
C VAL A 203 10.77 35.46 -11.36
N LEU A 204 9.53 35.13 -11.01
CA LEU A 204 9.22 33.85 -10.35
C LEU A 204 8.36 32.97 -11.26
N VAL A 205 8.85 31.77 -11.59
CA VAL A 205 8.05 30.76 -12.28
C VAL A 205 7.17 30.07 -11.25
N VAL A 206 5.85 30.19 -11.40
CA VAL A 206 4.85 29.71 -10.45
C VAL A 206 4.01 28.56 -11.00
N GLY A 207 4.29 28.11 -12.22
CA GLY A 207 3.54 27.03 -12.83
C GLY A 207 3.84 26.89 -14.32
N TYR A 208 3.18 25.93 -14.95
CA TYR A 208 3.20 25.68 -16.38
C TYR A 208 1.94 24.95 -16.83
N GLY A 209 1.63 25.02 -18.12
CA GLY A 209 0.51 24.30 -18.72
C GLY A 209 0.70 24.17 -20.23
N SER A 210 -0.40 23.85 -20.91
CA SER A 210 -0.46 23.76 -22.37
C SER A 210 -1.81 24.31 -22.84
N ASP A 211 -1.80 25.14 -23.88
CA ASP A 211 -3.00 25.72 -24.50
C ASP A 211 -2.92 25.48 -26.02
N ASN A 212 -3.89 24.76 -26.58
CA ASN A 212 -3.93 24.37 -28.00
C ASN A 212 -2.63 23.73 -28.52
N GLY A 213 -1.94 22.94 -27.69
CA GLY A 213 -0.70 22.26 -28.04
C GLY A 213 0.56 23.13 -27.92
N GLN A 214 0.43 24.40 -27.53
CA GLN A 214 1.56 25.25 -27.16
C GLN A 214 1.73 25.23 -25.64
N ASP A 215 2.87 24.71 -25.20
CA ASP A 215 3.25 24.72 -23.79
C ASP A 215 3.60 26.14 -23.34
N TYR A 216 3.28 26.46 -22.08
CA TYR A 216 3.59 27.76 -21.49
C TYR A 216 4.02 27.66 -20.02
N TRP A 217 4.80 28.64 -19.59
CA TRP A 217 5.11 28.97 -18.20
C TRP A 217 4.10 29.96 -17.65
N ILE A 218 3.81 29.91 -16.35
CA ILE A 218 3.09 30.96 -15.62
C ILE A 218 4.12 31.68 -14.76
N LEU A 219 4.28 32.99 -14.98
CA LEU A 219 5.29 33.78 -14.28
C LEU A 219 4.63 34.89 -13.47
N LYS A 220 5.13 35.10 -12.25
CA LYS A 220 4.77 36.22 -11.37
C LYS A 220 5.82 37.32 -11.54
N ASN A 221 5.35 38.55 -11.75
CA ASN A 221 6.20 39.73 -11.86
C ASN A 221 6.18 40.56 -10.56
N SER A 222 7.05 41.56 -10.49
CA SER A 222 7.18 42.52 -9.40
C SER A 222 6.71 43.93 -9.78
N TRP A 223 5.78 44.03 -10.73
CA TRP A 223 5.23 45.31 -11.24
C TRP A 223 3.79 45.57 -10.79
N GLY A 224 3.35 44.95 -9.69
CA GLY A 224 2.00 45.11 -9.19
C GLY A 224 0.92 44.41 -10.02
N SER A 225 -0.28 44.32 -9.46
CA SER A 225 -1.42 43.59 -10.06
C SER A 225 -2.07 44.33 -11.25
N GLY A 226 -1.69 45.60 -11.49
CA GLY A 226 -2.18 46.41 -12.61
C GLY A 226 -1.52 46.10 -13.96
N TRP A 227 -0.45 45.30 -13.98
CA TRP A 227 0.29 44.92 -15.18
C TRP A 227 -0.02 43.47 -15.62
N GLY A 228 -0.02 43.19 -16.92
CA GLY A 228 -0.21 41.83 -17.46
C GLY A 228 -1.55 41.17 -17.10
N GLU A 229 -1.52 39.85 -16.90
CA GLU A 229 -2.64 39.02 -16.44
C GLU A 229 -2.76 39.09 -14.90
N SER A 230 -3.07 40.29 -14.37
CA SER A 230 -3.17 40.57 -12.92
C SER A 230 -1.86 40.40 -12.14
N GLY A 231 -0.75 40.87 -12.71
CA GLY A 231 0.61 40.76 -12.16
C GLY A 231 1.37 39.53 -12.65
N TYR A 232 0.76 38.74 -13.51
CA TYR A 232 1.33 37.54 -14.10
C TYR A 232 1.44 37.67 -15.62
N TRP A 233 2.20 36.78 -16.24
CA TRP A 233 2.10 36.53 -17.67
C TRP A 233 2.31 35.06 -17.99
N ARG A 234 1.89 34.67 -19.19
CA ARG A 234 2.19 33.37 -19.75
C ARG A 234 3.25 33.52 -20.83
N GLN A 235 4.31 32.73 -20.75
CA GLN A 235 5.41 32.72 -21.71
C GLN A 235 5.52 31.37 -22.38
N VAL A 236 5.86 31.31 -23.66
CA VAL A 236 6.04 30.03 -24.35
C VAL A 236 7.10 29.16 -23.65
N ARG A 237 6.77 27.88 -23.51
CA ARG A 237 7.63 26.83 -22.94
C ARG A 237 7.98 25.83 -24.03
N ASN A 238 9.13 25.18 -23.89
CA ASN A 238 9.66 24.22 -24.87
C ASN A 238 9.85 24.86 -26.25
N TYR A 239 10.16 26.16 -26.25
CA TYR A 239 10.31 26.98 -27.44
C TYR A 239 11.71 27.61 -27.48
N GLY A 240 12.72 26.76 -27.27
CA GLY A 240 14.13 27.12 -27.37
C GLY A 240 14.61 28.04 -26.24
N ASN A 241 14.18 27.81 -24.98
CA ASN A 241 14.59 28.62 -23.83
C ASN A 241 14.33 30.12 -24.06
N ASN A 242 13.10 30.45 -24.48
CA ASN A 242 12.73 31.81 -24.86
C ASN A 242 13.06 32.80 -23.73
N CYS A 243 13.74 33.89 -24.10
CA CYS A 243 14.25 34.92 -23.18
C CYS A 243 15.13 34.43 -22.03
N GLY A 244 15.75 33.26 -22.20
CA GLY A 244 16.74 32.74 -21.24
C GLY A 244 16.14 32.25 -19.93
N ILE A 245 14.83 31.96 -19.89
CA ILE A 245 14.09 31.61 -18.67
C ILE A 245 14.70 30.46 -17.85
N ALA A 246 15.35 29.50 -18.50
CA ALA A 246 16.05 28.38 -17.84
C ALA A 246 17.57 28.61 -17.75
N THR A 247 18.12 29.72 -18.26
CA THR A 247 19.56 30.01 -18.24
C THR A 247 20.07 30.19 -16.80
N ALA A 248 19.31 30.90 -15.97
CA ALA A 248 19.65 31.14 -14.56
C ALA A 248 18.42 30.91 -13.69
N ALA A 249 18.22 29.65 -13.30
CA ALA A 249 17.11 29.21 -12.46
C ALA A 249 17.63 28.57 -11.17
N SER A 250 17.10 28.99 -10.03
CA SER A 250 17.47 28.45 -8.73
C SER A 250 16.31 28.46 -7.73
N TYR A 251 16.34 27.54 -6.76
CA TYR A 251 15.34 27.49 -5.70
C TYR A 251 15.96 27.14 -4.33
N PRO A 252 15.42 27.67 -3.21
CA PRO A 252 16.03 27.51 -1.90
C PRO A 252 15.69 26.18 -1.22
N ALA A 253 16.52 25.75 -0.29
CA ALA A 253 16.25 24.66 0.65
C ALA A 253 16.16 25.23 2.07
N LEU A 254 15.03 25.04 2.77
CA LEU A 254 14.84 25.58 4.12
C LEU A 254 15.57 24.76 5.19
N LYS A 255 16.17 25.45 6.17
CA LYS A 255 16.79 24.84 7.35
C LYS A 255 15.70 24.49 8.37
N MET A 256 15.55 23.21 8.71
CA MET A 256 14.61 22.78 9.75
C MET A 256 15.11 23.21 11.14
N LYS A 257 14.61 24.34 11.65
CA LYS A 257 14.83 24.76 13.04
C LYS A 257 13.91 23.95 13.96
N PHE A 258 14.47 22.97 14.68
CA PHE A 258 13.84 22.41 15.88
C PHE A 258 13.90 23.49 16.97
N LEU A 259 12.81 24.22 17.21
CA LEU A 259 12.75 25.19 18.31
C LEU A 259 11.43 25.03 19.08
N PHE A 260 11.58 24.52 20.30
CA PHE A 260 10.64 24.62 21.42
C PHE A 260 10.14 26.06 21.56
N PHE A 261 8.81 26.28 21.60
CA PHE A 261 8.27 27.58 22.00
C PHE A 261 7.25 27.46 23.13
N LEU A 262 7.55 28.19 24.18
CA LEU A 262 6.73 28.45 25.36
C LEU A 262 5.95 29.76 25.11
N ALA A 263 4.62 29.67 25.22
CA ALA A 263 3.63 30.72 25.51
C ALA A 263 3.48 31.94 24.57
N ILE A 264 2.27 32.15 24.05
CA ILE A 264 1.43 33.35 24.30
C ILE A 264 -0.04 32.97 24.08
N CYS A 265 -0.87 33.42 25.03
CA CYS A 265 -2.31 33.20 25.10
C CYS A 265 -3.13 34.23 24.31
N VAL A 266 -4.39 33.83 24.07
CA VAL A 266 -5.63 34.63 23.94
C VAL A 266 -6.15 34.93 22.51
N ALA A 267 -6.87 33.91 22.02
CA ALA A 267 -8.27 33.97 21.56
C ALA A 267 -8.69 34.89 20.40
N SER A 268 -8.86 34.25 19.23
CA SER A 268 -10.10 34.34 18.46
C SER A 268 -10.45 32.94 17.94
N SER A 269 -11.43 32.34 18.60
CA SER A 269 -12.00 31.02 18.30
C SER A 269 -12.85 31.09 17.02
N GLN A 270 -12.41 30.37 15.99
CA GLN A 270 -13.16 29.35 15.23
C GLN A 270 -12.49 29.11 13.86
N ALA A 271 -11.24 28.63 13.90
CA ALA A 271 -10.68 27.82 12.83
C ALA A 271 -9.83 26.76 13.52
N VAL A 272 -10.18 25.48 13.36
CA VAL A 272 -9.27 24.39 13.75
C VAL A 272 -8.05 24.56 12.86
N SER A 273 -6.89 24.89 13.45
CA SER A 273 -5.64 24.91 12.69
C SER A 273 -5.46 23.54 12.05
N PHE A 274 -5.01 23.48 10.80
CA PHE A 274 -4.67 22.19 10.16
C PHE A 274 -3.68 21.38 11.03
N SER A 275 -2.77 22.07 11.71
CA SER A 275 -1.86 21.47 12.69
C SER A 275 -2.60 20.85 13.88
N ASP A 276 -3.65 21.50 14.39
CA ASP A 276 -4.44 20.98 15.51
C ASP A 276 -5.22 19.74 15.08
N LEU A 277 -5.82 19.75 13.89
CA LEU A 277 -6.54 18.59 13.34
C LEU A 277 -5.61 17.38 13.17
N VAL A 278 -4.43 17.59 12.59
CA VAL A 278 -3.44 16.52 12.40
C VAL A 278 -2.96 15.99 13.75
N GLN A 279 -2.69 16.88 14.71
CA GLN A 279 -2.25 16.50 16.05
C GLN A 279 -3.33 15.72 16.82
N GLU A 280 -4.59 16.12 16.70
CA GLU A 280 -5.73 15.40 17.27
C GLU A 280 -5.90 14.02 16.62
N GLN A 281 -5.87 13.93 15.29
CA GLN A 281 -5.96 12.65 14.57
C GLN A 281 -4.81 11.71 14.92
N TRP A 282 -3.58 12.23 14.99
CA TRP A 282 -2.40 11.48 15.42
C TRP A 282 -2.52 10.98 16.86
N THR A 283 -3.00 11.84 17.75
CA THR A 283 -3.19 11.48 19.17
C THR A 283 -4.27 10.42 19.31
N ALA A 284 -5.40 10.55 18.60
CA ALA A 284 -6.45 9.54 18.54
C ALA A 284 -5.92 8.21 17.98
N PHE A 285 -5.14 8.24 16.90
CA PHE A 285 -4.51 7.06 16.33
C PHE A 285 -3.61 6.34 17.34
N LYS A 286 -2.71 7.07 18.01
CA LYS A 286 -1.82 6.49 19.02
C LYS A 286 -2.61 5.88 20.19
N MET A 287 -3.66 6.54 20.67
CA MET A 287 -4.51 6.00 21.74
C MET A 287 -5.27 4.76 21.30
N THR A 288 -5.88 4.80 20.11
CA THR A 288 -6.69 3.69 19.55
C THR A 288 -5.86 2.44 19.34
N HIS A 289 -4.62 2.58 18.89
CA HIS A 289 -3.72 1.47 18.56
C HIS A 289 -2.61 1.25 19.58
N ASN A 290 -2.68 1.91 20.75
CA ASN A 290 -1.71 1.84 21.83
C ASN A 290 -0.25 2.02 21.37
N LYS A 291 -0.02 3.00 20.48
CA LYS A 291 1.29 3.26 19.90
C LYS A 291 2.20 4.00 20.87
N LYS A 292 3.44 3.54 20.98
CA LYS A 292 4.51 4.15 21.76
C LYS A 292 5.78 4.15 20.93
N TYR A 293 6.49 5.26 20.94
CA TYR A 293 7.72 5.46 20.18
C TYR A 293 8.88 5.76 21.13
N GLN A 294 10.09 5.34 20.77
CA GLN A 294 11.26 5.40 21.65
C GLN A 294 11.80 6.82 21.79
N SER A 295 11.56 7.68 20.79
CA SER A 295 12.03 9.06 20.76
C SER A 295 11.04 9.97 20.07
N GLU A 296 11.10 11.27 20.37
CA GLU A 296 10.31 12.28 19.65
C GLU A 296 10.60 12.33 18.15
N THR A 297 11.84 12.00 17.74
CA THR A 297 12.24 11.93 16.33
C THR A 297 11.53 10.79 15.62
N GLU A 298 11.50 9.60 16.24
CA GLU A 298 10.74 8.46 15.73
C GLU A 298 9.24 8.78 15.70
N GLU A 299 8.69 9.39 16.76
CA GLU A 299 7.28 9.75 16.80
C GLU A 299 6.91 10.70 15.65
N ARG A 300 7.71 11.74 15.41
CA ARG A 300 7.45 12.68 14.30
C ARG A 300 7.58 12.02 12.93
N PHE A 301 8.54 11.12 12.76
CA PHE A 301 8.68 10.33 11.55
C PHE A 301 7.44 9.43 11.31
N ARG A 302 6.97 8.75 12.35
CA ARG A 302 5.77 7.90 12.32
C ARG A 302 4.50 8.71 12.06
N MET A 303 4.40 9.91 12.64
CA MET A 303 3.30 10.85 12.37
C MET A 303 3.28 11.28 10.91
N LYS A 304 4.44 11.54 10.30
CA LYS A 304 4.54 11.87 8.88
C LYS A 304 4.02 10.72 8.00
N ILE A 305 4.44 9.48 8.27
CA ILE A 305 3.97 8.29 7.55
C ILE A 305 2.46 8.13 7.71
N PHE A 306 1.95 8.32 8.93
CA PHE A 306 0.53 8.32 9.21
C PHE A 306 -0.24 9.34 8.39
N MET A 307 0.28 10.57 8.23
CA MET A 307 -0.34 11.58 7.38
C MET A 307 -0.32 11.19 5.90
N GLU A 308 0.80 10.66 5.39
CA GLU A 308 0.93 10.19 4.01
C GLU A 308 -0.07 9.06 3.72
N ASN A 309 -0.16 8.06 4.59
CA ASN A 309 -1.12 6.97 4.48
C ASN A 309 -2.57 7.46 4.63
N SER A 310 -2.82 8.43 5.51
CA SER A 310 -4.16 9.05 5.66
C SER A 310 -4.60 9.79 4.40
N HIS A 311 -3.66 10.47 3.73
CA HIS A 311 -3.93 11.09 2.45
C HIS A 311 -4.20 10.06 1.35
N THR A 312 -3.46 8.95 1.31
CA THR A 312 -3.74 7.81 0.40
C THR A 312 -5.14 7.25 0.61
N VAL A 313 -5.55 7.05 1.87
CA VAL A 313 -6.91 6.61 2.23
C VAL A 313 -7.96 7.58 1.70
N ALA A 314 -7.79 8.89 1.95
CA ALA A 314 -8.74 9.91 1.50
C ALA A 314 -8.84 9.97 -0.03
N LYS A 315 -7.72 9.90 -0.74
CA LYS A 315 -7.67 9.91 -2.21
C LYS A 315 -8.38 8.69 -2.82
N HIS A 316 -8.11 7.50 -2.30
CA HIS A 316 -8.75 6.26 -2.75
C HIS A 316 -10.26 6.27 -2.47
N ASN A 317 -10.66 6.69 -1.26
CA ASN A 317 -12.07 6.69 -0.86
C ASN A 317 -12.90 7.71 -1.64
N LYS A 318 -12.28 8.77 -2.19
CA LYS A 318 -12.94 9.66 -3.16
C LYS A 318 -13.32 8.92 -4.45
N LEU A 319 -12.46 8.03 -4.95
CA LEU A 319 -12.75 7.20 -6.13
C LEU A 319 -13.83 6.16 -5.81
N TYR A 320 -13.79 5.57 -4.61
CA TYR A 320 -14.82 4.64 -4.13
C TYR A 320 -16.20 5.31 -4.07
N ALA A 321 -16.28 6.53 -3.53
CA ALA A 321 -17.52 7.30 -3.48
C ALA A 321 -18.08 7.67 -4.87
N GLN A 322 -17.23 7.66 -5.90
CA GLN A 322 -17.62 7.87 -7.30
C GLN A 322 -17.96 6.56 -8.04
N GLY A 323 -17.85 5.40 -7.38
CA GLY A 323 -18.04 4.09 -8.01
C GLY A 323 -16.93 3.68 -8.99
N LEU A 324 -15.77 4.35 -8.95
CA LEU A 324 -14.64 4.06 -9.83
C LEU A 324 -13.75 2.90 -9.35
N VAL A 325 -13.86 2.55 -8.06
CA VAL A 325 -13.18 1.40 -7.43
C VAL A 325 -14.17 0.67 -6.51
N SER A 326 -13.97 -0.63 -6.31
CA SER A 326 -14.91 -1.54 -5.61
C SER A 326 -14.68 -1.69 -4.11
N PHE A 327 -13.66 -1.02 -3.54
CA PHE A 327 -13.30 -1.14 -2.13
C PHE A 327 -12.86 0.19 -1.53
N LYS A 328 -12.90 0.28 -0.20
CA LYS A 328 -12.45 1.41 0.60
C LYS A 328 -11.18 1.07 1.38
N LEU A 329 -10.34 2.07 1.57
CA LEU A 329 -9.22 2.04 2.49
C LEU A 329 -9.64 2.66 3.84
N GLY A 330 -8.85 2.40 4.87
CA GLY A 330 -9.08 2.94 6.21
C GLY A 330 -7.80 3.01 7.03
N ILE A 331 -7.83 3.88 8.05
CA ILE A 331 -6.78 3.95 9.05
C ILE A 331 -6.89 2.72 9.94
N ASN A 332 -5.84 1.90 9.93
CA ASN A 332 -5.67 0.74 10.80
C ASN A 332 -4.34 0.85 11.56
N LYS A 333 -4.03 -0.11 12.43
CA LYS A 333 -2.83 -0.07 13.28
C LYS A 333 -1.48 -0.03 12.52
N TYR A 334 -1.47 -0.21 11.20
CA TYR A 334 -0.29 -0.16 10.35
C TYR A 334 -0.16 1.15 9.57
N ALA A 335 -1.06 2.11 9.79
CA ALA A 335 -1.05 3.39 9.09
C ALA A 335 0.21 4.24 9.37
N ASP A 336 1.00 3.95 10.41
CA ASP A 336 2.28 4.61 10.73
C ASP A 336 3.52 3.86 10.21
N MET A 337 3.34 2.79 9.43
CA MET A 337 4.43 1.99 8.86
C MET A 337 4.67 2.34 7.39
N LEU A 338 5.95 2.41 7.01
CA LEU A 338 6.33 2.48 5.61
C LEU A 338 5.91 1.18 4.92
N HIS A 339 5.53 1.29 3.65
CA HIS A 339 5.02 0.14 2.93
C HIS A 339 6.04 -1.01 2.82
N HIS A 340 7.32 -0.71 2.54
CA HIS A 340 8.36 -1.75 2.51
C HIS A 340 8.64 -2.35 3.90
N GLU A 341 8.52 -1.55 4.97
CA GLU A 341 8.69 -2.00 6.34
C GLU A 341 7.55 -2.93 6.76
N PHE A 342 6.33 -2.62 6.30
CA PHE A 342 5.14 -3.45 6.46
C PHE A 342 5.29 -4.81 5.77
N VAL A 343 5.62 -4.79 4.47
CA VAL A 343 5.81 -6.03 3.68
C VAL A 343 6.91 -6.89 4.30
N GLN A 344 8.06 -6.31 4.63
CA GLN A 344 9.17 -7.05 5.22
C GLN A 344 8.83 -7.71 6.58
N ALA A 345 7.99 -7.08 7.40
CA ALA A 345 7.66 -7.58 8.72
C ALA A 345 6.50 -8.60 8.76
N LEU A 346 5.55 -8.49 7.83
CA LEU A 346 4.27 -9.22 7.89
C LEU A 346 4.10 -10.26 6.80
N ASN A 347 4.73 -10.07 5.64
CA ASN A 347 4.59 -10.97 4.50
C ASN A 347 5.67 -12.07 4.63
N GLY A 348 5.23 -13.23 5.11
CA GLY A 348 6.09 -14.36 5.46
C GLY A 348 5.89 -15.61 4.62
N PHE A 349 5.05 -15.58 3.58
CA PHE A 349 4.94 -16.72 2.69
C PHE A 349 6.19 -16.80 1.82
N ASN A 350 6.73 -18.00 1.65
CA ASN A 350 7.91 -18.21 0.82
C ASN A 350 7.90 -19.58 0.16
N ARG A 351 7.58 -19.62 -1.13
CA ARG A 351 7.60 -20.85 -1.94
C ARG A 351 8.98 -21.48 -2.07
N THR A 352 10.06 -20.70 -2.12
CA THR A 352 11.43 -21.23 -2.29
C THR A 352 11.87 -22.13 -1.13
N LYS A 353 11.10 -22.10 -0.03
CA LYS A 353 11.25 -22.99 1.11
C LYS A 353 10.46 -24.29 0.99
N SER A 354 9.96 -24.65 -0.19
CA SER A 354 9.38 -25.98 -0.45
C SER A 354 10.39 -27.05 -0.04
N GLY A 355 10.21 -27.66 1.13
CA GLY A 355 11.20 -28.51 1.77
C GLY A 355 11.31 -29.92 1.17
N LEU A 356 11.11 -30.05 -0.14
CA LEU A 356 11.32 -31.30 -0.87
C LEU A 356 12.83 -31.53 -0.99
N ARG A 357 13.37 -32.44 -0.17
CA ARG A 357 14.70 -32.99 -0.40
C ARG A 357 14.63 -33.86 -1.65
N SER A 358 15.68 -33.83 -2.48
CA SER A 358 15.78 -34.69 -3.66
C SER A 358 15.54 -36.17 -3.28
N GLY A 359 14.39 -36.72 -3.65
CA GLY A 359 14.02 -38.12 -3.42
C GLY A 359 12.92 -38.40 -2.36
N GLU A 360 12.36 -37.39 -1.69
CA GLU A 360 11.12 -37.57 -0.90
C GLU A 360 9.88 -37.46 -1.81
N SER A 361 8.97 -38.43 -1.74
CA SER A 361 7.68 -38.36 -2.45
C SER A 361 6.82 -37.28 -1.81
N ASP A 362 6.26 -36.41 -2.66
CA ASP A 362 5.28 -35.42 -2.23
C ASP A 362 4.07 -36.15 -1.64
N ASP A 363 3.79 -35.92 -0.36
CA ASP A 363 2.65 -36.51 0.35
C ASP A 363 1.33 -35.78 -0.03
N SER A 364 1.40 -34.86 -1.00
CA SER A 364 0.27 -34.15 -1.56
C SER A 364 -0.61 -35.08 -2.42
N VAL A 365 -1.91 -34.84 -2.34
CA VAL A 365 -2.88 -35.40 -3.29
C VAL A 365 -3.48 -34.24 -4.06
N THR A 366 -3.61 -34.35 -5.38
CA THR A 366 -4.29 -33.31 -6.17
C THR A 366 -5.79 -33.35 -5.92
N PHE A 367 -6.39 -32.19 -5.68
CA PHE A 367 -7.82 -32.05 -5.49
C PHE A 367 -8.59 -32.50 -6.74
N LEU A 368 -9.51 -33.44 -6.52
CA LEU A 368 -10.50 -33.85 -7.50
C LEU A 368 -11.87 -33.35 -7.03
N PRO A 369 -12.50 -32.41 -7.75
CA PRO A 369 -13.83 -31.94 -7.37
C PRO A 369 -14.84 -33.09 -7.45
N PRO A 370 -15.84 -33.15 -6.56
CA PRO A 370 -16.88 -34.16 -6.65
C PRO A 370 -17.67 -34.01 -7.96
N ALA A 371 -17.89 -35.10 -8.68
CA ALA A 371 -18.69 -35.07 -9.90
C ALA A 371 -20.17 -34.80 -9.58
N ASN A 372 -20.83 -33.99 -10.41
CA ASN A 372 -22.28 -33.73 -10.35
C ASN A 372 -22.79 -33.10 -9.05
N VAL A 373 -21.98 -32.31 -8.35
CA VAL A 373 -22.41 -31.55 -7.17
C VAL A 373 -22.70 -30.11 -7.57
N GLU A 374 -23.94 -29.65 -7.32
CA GLU A 374 -24.28 -28.23 -7.39
C GLU A 374 -23.70 -27.52 -6.16
N LEU A 375 -22.82 -26.55 -6.41
CA LEU A 375 -22.20 -25.76 -5.35
C LEU A 375 -23.15 -24.64 -4.92
N PRO A 376 -23.25 -24.34 -3.60
CA PRO A 376 -23.99 -23.17 -3.14
C PRO A 376 -23.46 -21.88 -3.77
N ASP A 377 -24.33 -20.89 -4.01
CA ASP A 377 -23.90 -19.58 -4.54
C ASP A 377 -23.04 -18.80 -3.53
N LYS A 378 -23.29 -19.02 -2.23
CA LYS A 378 -22.60 -18.36 -1.12
C LYS A 378 -22.21 -19.38 -0.06
N VAL A 379 -20.97 -19.29 0.40
CA VAL A 379 -20.45 -20.08 1.52
C VAL A 379 -19.78 -19.13 2.50
N ASP A 380 -20.10 -19.27 3.78
CA ASP A 380 -19.38 -18.65 4.90
C ASP A 380 -19.21 -19.68 6.02
N TRP A 381 -17.98 -20.12 6.25
CA TRP A 381 -17.69 -21.14 7.27
C TRP A 381 -17.79 -20.60 8.70
N ARG A 382 -17.90 -19.28 8.90
CA ARG A 382 -18.17 -18.68 10.22
C ARG A 382 -19.57 -19.05 10.70
N ASP A 383 -20.54 -19.01 9.79
CA ASP A 383 -21.95 -19.37 10.08
C ASP A 383 -22.10 -20.84 10.48
N LYS A 384 -21.15 -21.68 10.06
CA LYS A 384 -21.09 -23.11 10.39
C LYS A 384 -20.24 -23.41 11.63
N GLY A 385 -19.61 -22.41 12.25
CA GLY A 385 -18.75 -22.59 13.43
C GLY A 385 -17.38 -23.21 13.15
N ALA A 386 -16.94 -23.25 11.89
CA ALA A 386 -15.67 -23.88 11.49
C ALA A 386 -14.49 -22.90 11.43
N VAL A 387 -14.63 -21.70 12.00
CA VAL A 387 -13.63 -20.63 11.93
C VAL A 387 -13.40 -20.06 13.34
N THR A 388 -12.17 -20.13 13.84
CA THR A 388 -11.77 -19.51 15.11
C THR A 388 -11.78 -17.98 15.02
N PRO A 389 -11.72 -17.24 16.14
CA PRO A 389 -11.52 -15.79 16.11
C PRO A 389 -10.29 -15.37 15.28
N VAL A 390 -10.31 -14.15 14.74
CA VAL A 390 -9.14 -13.55 14.09
C VAL A 390 -8.02 -13.36 15.13
N LYS A 391 -6.81 -13.80 14.76
CA LYS A 391 -5.59 -13.68 15.55
C LYS A 391 -4.67 -12.60 14.98
N ASP A 392 -3.54 -12.33 15.64
CA ASP A 392 -2.59 -11.27 15.29
C ASP A 392 -1.15 -11.79 15.33
N GLN A 393 -0.50 -11.87 14.17
CA GLN A 393 0.87 -12.38 14.03
C GLN A 393 1.94 -11.39 14.53
N GLY A 394 1.58 -10.12 14.81
CA GLY A 394 2.56 -9.12 15.24
C GLY A 394 3.68 -8.89 14.20
N GLN A 395 4.89 -8.57 14.65
CA GLN A 395 6.06 -8.29 13.79
C GLN A 395 6.88 -9.55 13.49
N CYS A 396 6.20 -10.61 13.05
CA CYS A 396 6.80 -11.89 12.72
C CYS A 396 6.19 -12.40 11.40
N GLY A 397 7.03 -12.73 10.41
CA GLY A 397 6.64 -13.26 9.11
C GLY A 397 6.14 -14.71 9.18
N SER A 398 5.07 -14.93 9.96
CA SER A 398 4.53 -16.25 10.30
C SER A 398 3.12 -16.49 9.75
N CYS A 399 2.66 -15.67 8.78
CA CYS A 399 1.36 -15.83 8.13
C CYS A 399 1.09 -17.25 7.62
N TRP A 400 2.13 -17.96 7.13
CA TRP A 400 2.07 -19.37 6.71
C TRP A 400 1.62 -20.30 7.84
N SER A 401 2.02 -20.01 9.09
CA SER A 401 1.61 -20.76 10.28
C SER A 401 0.13 -20.54 10.58
N PHE A 402 -0.32 -19.28 10.58
CA PHE A 402 -1.73 -18.91 10.79
C PHE A 402 -2.67 -19.45 9.71
N SER A 403 -2.22 -19.45 8.44
CA SER A 403 -2.99 -20.03 7.35
C SER A 403 -3.13 -21.54 7.52
N ALA A 404 -2.04 -22.25 7.86
CA ALA A 404 -2.04 -23.69 8.07
C ALA A 404 -2.88 -24.11 9.28
N THR A 405 -2.71 -23.45 10.44
CA THR A 405 -3.54 -23.72 11.62
C THR A 405 -5.00 -23.44 11.32
N GLY A 406 -5.34 -22.30 10.71
CA GLY A 406 -6.71 -21.95 10.38
C GLY A 406 -7.42 -22.97 9.48
N SER A 407 -6.72 -23.54 8.49
CA SER A 407 -7.28 -24.61 7.66
C SER A 407 -7.46 -25.90 8.46
N LEU A 408 -6.45 -26.30 9.27
CA LEU A 408 -6.53 -27.47 10.12
C LEU A 408 -7.63 -27.38 11.20
N GLU A 409 -7.84 -26.21 11.78
CA GLU A 409 -8.92 -25.91 12.73
C GLU A 409 -10.29 -26.18 12.09
N GLY A 410 -10.49 -25.69 10.86
CA GLY A 410 -11.70 -25.91 10.09
C GLY A 410 -11.92 -27.38 9.75
N GLN A 411 -10.87 -28.09 9.30
CA GLN A 411 -10.94 -29.52 9.01
C GLN A 411 -11.22 -30.35 10.27
N HIS A 412 -10.57 -30.00 11.38
CA HIS A 412 -10.79 -30.65 12.67
C HIS A 412 -12.23 -30.46 13.15
N PHE A 413 -12.78 -29.25 13.04
CA PHE A 413 -14.18 -28.98 13.37
C PHE A 413 -15.12 -29.80 12.48
N ARG A 414 -14.91 -29.85 11.17
CA ARG A 414 -15.75 -30.62 10.25
C ARG A 414 -15.78 -32.12 10.57
N GLN A 415 -14.66 -32.67 11.06
CA GLN A 415 -14.56 -34.08 11.40
C GLN A 415 -15.07 -34.43 12.80
N THR A 416 -14.86 -33.55 13.77
CA THR A 416 -15.09 -33.84 15.20
C THR A 416 -16.29 -33.11 15.81
N GLY A 417 -16.78 -32.07 15.14
CA GLY A 417 -17.76 -31.11 15.69
C GLY A 417 -17.19 -30.18 16.76
N LYS A 418 -15.88 -30.22 17.04
CA LYS A 418 -15.24 -29.39 18.08
C LYS A 418 -14.27 -28.41 17.45
N LEU A 419 -14.50 -27.12 17.70
CA LEU A 419 -13.61 -26.07 17.24
C LEU A 419 -12.53 -25.87 18.30
N VAL A 420 -11.28 -26.12 17.92
CA VAL A 420 -10.13 -26.04 18.82
C VAL A 420 -9.17 -25.02 18.23
N SER A 421 -8.73 -24.02 19.00
CA SER A 421 -7.68 -23.10 18.56
C SER A 421 -6.32 -23.78 18.65
N LEU A 422 -5.61 -23.89 17.53
CA LEU A 422 -4.32 -24.57 17.41
C LEU A 422 -3.15 -23.58 17.53
N SER A 423 -1.99 -24.08 17.94
CA SER A 423 -0.80 -23.25 18.23
C SER A 423 -0.01 -22.91 16.98
N GLU A 424 -0.01 -21.62 16.60
CA GLU A 424 0.88 -21.13 15.55
C GLU A 424 2.36 -21.18 15.98
N GLN A 425 2.64 -20.96 17.26
CA GLN A 425 4.00 -20.95 17.81
C GLN A 425 4.65 -22.33 17.71
N ASN A 426 3.87 -23.39 17.92
CA ASN A 426 4.35 -24.75 17.74
C ASN A 426 4.90 -24.94 16.31
N LEU A 427 4.22 -24.42 15.28
CA LEU A 427 4.74 -24.51 13.91
C LEU A 427 5.97 -23.65 13.71
N VAL A 428 5.96 -22.39 14.19
CA VAL A 428 7.09 -21.45 14.11
C VAL A 428 8.38 -22.09 14.65
N ASP A 429 8.31 -22.70 15.83
CA ASP A 429 9.49 -23.22 16.51
C ASP A 429 9.92 -24.62 16.04
N CYS A 430 8.97 -25.47 15.62
CA CYS A 430 9.22 -26.90 15.42
C CYS A 430 9.32 -27.35 13.96
N SER A 431 8.71 -26.61 13.02
CA SER A 431 8.65 -27.06 11.62
C SER A 431 9.91 -26.73 10.79
N GLY A 432 10.97 -26.21 11.42
CA GLY A 432 12.18 -25.80 10.72
C GLY A 432 12.86 -26.91 9.90
N ARG A 433 12.82 -28.16 10.37
CA ARG A 433 13.37 -29.32 9.65
C ARG A 433 12.61 -29.67 8.37
N PHE A 434 11.39 -29.15 8.22
CA PHE A 434 10.52 -29.38 7.08
C PHE A 434 10.59 -28.26 6.03
N GLY A 435 11.45 -27.25 6.23
CA GLY A 435 11.73 -26.17 5.27
C GLY A 435 11.32 -24.78 5.75
N ASN A 436 10.48 -24.67 6.77
CA ASN A 436 10.08 -23.36 7.32
C ASN A 436 11.24 -22.69 8.09
N SER A 437 11.17 -21.37 8.28
CA SER A 437 12.19 -20.66 9.08
C SER A 437 11.54 -19.69 10.06
N GLY A 438 10.51 -20.15 10.75
CA GLY A 438 9.84 -19.40 11.81
C GLY A 438 9.37 -18.02 11.33
N CYS A 439 9.80 -16.96 12.00
CA CYS A 439 9.48 -15.57 11.66
C CYS A 439 10.11 -15.07 10.35
N ASN A 440 11.08 -15.79 9.77
CA ASN A 440 11.67 -15.47 8.47
C ASN A 440 10.92 -16.12 7.30
N GLY A 441 9.71 -16.62 7.55
CA GLY A 441 8.80 -17.14 6.53
C GLY A 441 8.84 -18.65 6.30
N GLY A 442 7.83 -19.15 5.59
CA GLY A 442 7.56 -20.57 5.40
C GLY A 442 6.41 -20.83 4.42
N LEU A 443 6.00 -22.10 4.35
CA LEU A 443 4.99 -22.65 3.45
C LEU A 443 4.00 -23.51 4.24
N MET A 444 2.71 -23.42 3.92
CA MET A 444 1.64 -24.15 4.62
C MET A 444 1.82 -25.67 4.50
N ASP A 445 2.22 -26.16 3.33
CA ASP A 445 2.43 -27.59 3.09
C ASP A 445 3.55 -28.17 3.96
N ASN A 446 4.61 -27.40 4.21
CA ASN A 446 5.66 -27.79 5.15
C ASN A 446 5.12 -27.91 6.58
N ALA A 447 4.18 -27.05 6.97
CA ALA A 447 3.51 -27.16 8.26
C ALA A 447 2.65 -28.43 8.34
N PHE A 448 1.87 -28.75 7.30
CA PHE A 448 1.08 -29.98 7.22
C PHE A 448 1.97 -31.23 7.31
N ARG A 449 3.06 -31.27 6.54
CA ARG A 449 4.07 -32.35 6.63
C ARG A 449 4.64 -32.50 8.05
N TYR A 450 4.97 -31.38 8.70
CA TYR A 450 5.41 -31.39 10.10
C TYR A 450 4.34 -31.98 11.02
N ILE A 451 3.08 -31.53 10.95
CA ILE A 451 2.00 -31.97 11.83
C ILE A 451 1.76 -33.47 11.69
N LYS A 452 1.74 -33.98 10.44
CA LYS A 452 1.66 -35.41 10.12
C LYS A 452 2.81 -36.18 10.76
N ALA A 453 4.05 -35.78 10.51
CA ALA A 453 5.24 -36.47 11.02
C ALA A 453 5.34 -36.40 12.55
N ASN A 454 4.96 -35.27 13.14
CA ASN A 454 4.95 -35.03 14.59
C ASN A 454 3.77 -35.72 15.29
N ARG A 455 2.81 -36.25 14.52
CA ARG A 455 1.58 -36.91 14.99
C ARG A 455 0.69 -35.99 15.84
N GLY A 456 0.72 -34.70 15.52
CA GLY A 456 -0.11 -33.70 16.16
C GLY A 456 0.50 -32.32 16.25
N ILE A 457 -0.32 -31.40 16.74
CA ILE A 457 -0.01 -30.01 17.03
C ILE A 457 -0.69 -29.62 18.35
N ASP A 458 -0.03 -28.82 19.18
CA ASP A 458 -0.57 -28.35 20.45
C ASP A 458 -1.72 -27.34 20.26
N THR A 459 -2.56 -27.20 21.28
CA THR A 459 -3.55 -26.11 21.34
C THR A 459 -2.87 -24.76 21.61
N GLU A 460 -3.49 -23.67 21.14
CA GLU A 460 -3.03 -22.30 21.42
C GLU A 460 -2.93 -22.02 22.93
N GLN A 461 -3.82 -22.62 23.73
CA GLN A 461 -3.79 -22.47 25.19
C GLN A 461 -2.54 -23.09 25.82
N ALA A 462 -2.08 -24.23 25.30
CA ALA A 462 -0.95 -24.96 25.87
C ALA A 462 0.41 -24.48 25.34
N TYR A 463 0.42 -23.92 24.13
CA TYR A 463 1.61 -23.36 23.49
C TYR A 463 1.27 -22.01 22.86
N PRO A 464 1.18 -20.93 23.66
CA PRO A 464 0.70 -19.62 23.20
C PRO A 464 1.66 -18.93 22.25
N TYR A 465 1.11 -18.13 21.34
CA TYR A 465 1.85 -17.32 20.39
C TYR A 465 2.68 -16.20 21.03
N ARG A 466 3.94 -16.06 20.60
CA ARG A 466 4.93 -15.09 21.11
C ARG A 466 5.47 -14.12 20.06
N ALA A 467 5.22 -14.38 18.78
CA ALA A 467 5.73 -13.56 17.66
C ALA A 467 7.26 -13.48 17.60
N GLU A 468 7.96 -14.52 18.04
CA GLU A 468 9.42 -14.65 17.98
C GLU A 468 9.82 -16.11 17.78
N ASP A 469 11.04 -16.35 17.31
CA ASP A 469 11.59 -17.69 17.14
C ASP A 469 12.09 -18.23 18.49
N GLU A 470 11.43 -19.27 19.02
CA GLU A 470 11.84 -19.93 20.25
C GLU A 470 12.34 -21.35 19.99
N LYS A 471 12.78 -22.01 21.07
CA LYS A 471 13.11 -23.43 21.03
C LYS A 471 11.81 -24.25 21.04
N CYS A 472 11.67 -25.13 20.04
CA CYS A 472 10.58 -26.10 19.97
C CYS A 472 10.37 -26.85 21.30
N HIS A 473 9.16 -26.79 21.83
CA HIS A 473 8.79 -27.44 23.09
C HIS A 473 7.41 -28.10 23.08
N TYR A 474 7.01 -28.65 21.93
CA TYR A 474 5.79 -29.44 21.73
C TYR A 474 5.61 -30.54 22.80
N LYS A 475 4.38 -30.73 23.27
CA LYS A 475 4.04 -31.73 24.29
C LYS A 475 2.90 -32.64 23.80
N PRO A 476 3.14 -33.93 23.53
CA PRO A 476 2.11 -34.85 23.02
C PRO A 476 0.80 -34.92 23.83
N LYS A 477 0.84 -34.61 25.14
CA LYS A 477 -0.32 -34.57 26.03
C LYS A 477 -1.24 -33.36 25.81
N ASP A 478 -0.73 -32.30 25.19
CA ASP A 478 -1.41 -31.01 25.00
C ASP A 478 -1.91 -30.83 23.55
N LYS A 479 -1.87 -31.93 22.78
CA LYS A 479 -2.27 -32.04 21.38
C LYS A 479 -3.73 -31.65 21.15
N GLY A 480 -3.95 -30.68 20.27
CA GLY A 480 -5.26 -30.20 19.83
C GLY A 480 -5.80 -30.89 18.58
N ALA A 481 -4.95 -31.18 17.60
CA ALA A 481 -5.34 -31.81 16.34
C ALA A 481 -4.22 -32.68 15.75
N THR A 482 -4.56 -33.46 14.72
CA THR A 482 -3.64 -34.30 13.94
C THR A 482 -3.90 -34.12 12.46
N ASP A 483 -2.87 -34.35 11.66
CA ASP A 483 -2.94 -34.34 10.20
C ASP A 483 -2.47 -35.69 9.64
N ARG A 484 -3.03 -36.11 8.50
CA ARG A 484 -2.63 -37.31 7.74
C ARG A 484 -1.98 -36.98 6.39
N GLY A 485 -2.00 -35.73 5.96
CA GLY A 485 -1.50 -35.27 4.67
C GLY A 485 -2.30 -34.07 4.20
N TYR A 486 -2.01 -33.55 3.02
CA TYR A 486 -2.70 -32.38 2.50
C TYR A 486 -3.09 -32.58 1.05
N VAL A 487 -4.04 -31.77 0.62
CA VAL A 487 -4.57 -31.78 -0.74
C VAL A 487 -4.25 -30.45 -1.37
N ASP A 488 -3.60 -30.50 -2.52
CA ASP A 488 -3.27 -29.32 -3.33
C ASP A 488 -4.33 -29.10 -4.39
N ILE A 489 -4.76 -27.85 -4.52
CA ILE A 489 -5.69 -27.42 -5.55
C ILE A 489 -4.88 -27.05 -6.79
N GLU A 490 -5.41 -27.40 -7.97
CA GLU A 490 -4.72 -27.07 -9.23
C GLU A 490 -4.45 -25.57 -9.33
N SER A 491 -3.18 -25.23 -9.55
CA SER A 491 -2.69 -23.85 -9.57
C SER A 491 -3.45 -22.99 -10.58
N GLY A 492 -3.97 -21.87 -10.09
CA GLY A 492 -4.71 -20.86 -10.86
C GLY A 492 -6.19 -21.18 -11.09
N SER A 493 -6.68 -22.35 -10.68
CA SER A 493 -8.07 -22.75 -10.91
C SER A 493 -9.01 -22.21 -9.82
N GLU A 494 -9.61 -21.04 -10.06
CA GLU A 494 -10.63 -20.47 -9.17
C GLU A 494 -11.86 -21.39 -9.02
N ASP A 495 -12.25 -22.13 -10.07
CA ASP A 495 -13.35 -23.09 -10.03
C ASP A 495 -13.08 -24.26 -9.07
N LYS A 496 -11.87 -24.82 -9.12
CA LYS A 496 -11.46 -25.89 -8.20
C LYS A 496 -11.30 -25.38 -6.78
N LEU A 497 -10.79 -24.16 -6.61
CA LEU A 497 -10.77 -23.50 -5.30
C LEU A 497 -12.19 -23.33 -4.75
N LYS A 498 -13.16 -22.93 -5.59
CA LYS A 498 -14.56 -22.74 -5.18
C LYS A 498 -15.17 -24.04 -4.73
N SER A 499 -14.95 -25.10 -5.50
CA SER A 499 -15.38 -26.46 -5.14
C SER A 499 -14.76 -26.91 -3.83
N ALA A 500 -13.45 -26.77 -3.64
CA ALA A 500 -12.77 -27.16 -2.41
C ALA A 500 -13.28 -26.39 -1.20
N VAL A 501 -13.42 -25.06 -1.30
CA VAL A 501 -13.97 -24.23 -0.21
C VAL A 501 -15.39 -24.68 0.16
N ALA A 502 -16.21 -25.05 -0.83
CA ALA A 502 -17.58 -25.49 -0.59
C ALA A 502 -17.68 -26.88 0.05
N THR A 503 -16.87 -27.84 -0.44
CA THR A 503 -17.04 -29.27 -0.13
C THR A 503 -16.06 -29.77 0.93
N ALA A 504 -14.87 -29.18 1.00
CA ALA A 504 -13.81 -29.57 1.94
C ALA A 504 -13.70 -28.65 3.16
N GLY A 505 -14.06 -27.36 3.08
CA GLY A 505 -13.93 -26.45 4.24
C GLY A 505 -13.00 -25.27 3.96
N PRO A 506 -12.56 -24.55 5.02
CA PRO A 506 -11.57 -23.49 4.87
C PRO A 506 -10.26 -23.99 4.24
N VAL A 507 -9.74 -23.24 3.26
CA VAL A 507 -8.55 -23.59 2.46
C VAL A 507 -7.44 -22.56 2.69
N SER A 508 -6.22 -23.02 2.95
CA SER A 508 -5.03 -22.17 3.00
C SER A 508 -4.68 -21.69 1.60
N VAL A 509 -4.48 -20.38 1.43
CA VAL A 509 -4.11 -19.79 0.13
C VAL A 509 -2.96 -18.80 0.30
N ALA A 510 -2.10 -18.68 -0.71
CA ALA A 510 -1.14 -17.59 -0.81
C ALA A 510 -1.64 -16.51 -1.78
N ILE A 511 -1.28 -15.26 -1.48
CA ILE A 511 -1.65 -14.09 -2.27
C ILE A 511 -0.47 -13.13 -2.39
N ASP A 512 -0.55 -12.25 -3.39
CA ASP A 512 0.20 -11.01 -3.42
C ASP A 512 -0.46 -9.97 -2.50
N ALA A 513 0.19 -9.68 -1.37
CA ALA A 513 -0.18 -8.63 -0.44
C ALA A 513 0.85 -7.49 -0.42
N SER A 514 1.65 -7.36 -1.49
CA SER A 514 2.75 -6.41 -1.61
C SER A 514 2.29 -5.00 -2.01
N HIS A 515 0.99 -4.71 -1.98
CA HIS A 515 0.44 -3.40 -2.35
C HIS A 515 0.01 -2.57 -1.13
N GLN A 516 0.27 -1.26 -1.17
CA GLN A 516 -0.18 -0.32 -0.13
C GLN A 516 -1.71 -0.30 0.02
N SER A 517 -2.45 -0.57 -1.07
CA SER A 517 -3.91 -0.70 -1.04
C SER A 517 -4.36 -1.90 -0.17
N PHE A 518 -3.59 -2.99 -0.14
CA PHE A 518 -3.85 -4.14 0.74
C PHE A 518 -3.53 -3.81 2.21
N GLN A 519 -2.39 -3.16 2.46
CA GLN A 519 -1.99 -2.71 3.81
C GLN A 519 -3.11 -1.90 4.49
N LEU A 520 -3.77 -1.02 3.73
CA LEU A 520 -4.78 -0.07 4.24
C LEU A 520 -6.22 -0.49 3.94
N TYR A 521 -6.48 -1.72 3.45
CA TYR A 521 -7.82 -2.19 3.15
C TYR A 521 -8.76 -2.10 4.38
N SER A 522 -10.01 -1.68 4.15
CA SER A 522 -11.04 -1.54 5.21
C SER A 522 -12.40 -2.15 4.86
N GLY A 523 -12.75 -2.34 3.59
CA GLY A 523 -14.03 -2.98 3.22
C GLY A 523 -14.34 -2.90 1.73
N GLY A 524 -15.39 -3.59 1.28
CA GLY A 524 -15.74 -3.75 -0.14
C GLY A 524 -14.94 -4.88 -0.81
N VAL A 525 -15.12 -5.09 -2.11
CA VAL A 525 -14.42 -6.17 -2.84
C VAL A 525 -13.08 -5.66 -3.36
N TYR A 526 -12.00 -6.13 -2.75
CA TYR A 526 -10.65 -5.78 -3.11
C TYR A 526 -10.29 -6.29 -4.50
N TYR A 527 -9.86 -5.36 -5.35
CA TYR A 527 -9.34 -5.62 -6.68
C TYR A 527 -8.20 -4.65 -6.96
N GLU A 528 -7.03 -5.18 -7.30
CA GLU A 528 -5.83 -4.40 -7.52
C GLU A 528 -5.25 -4.78 -8.89
N PRO A 529 -5.40 -3.94 -9.93
CA PRO A 529 -4.93 -4.27 -11.27
C PRO A 529 -3.44 -4.58 -11.36
N ALA A 530 -2.64 -4.08 -10.40
CA ALA A 530 -1.20 -4.30 -10.33
C ALA A 530 -0.82 -5.60 -9.61
N CYS A 531 -1.77 -6.30 -8.98
CA CYS A 531 -1.51 -7.57 -8.32
C CYS A 531 -1.00 -8.61 -9.32
N VAL A 532 -0.08 -9.44 -8.85
CA VAL A 532 0.48 -10.52 -9.66
C VAL A 532 -0.09 -11.88 -9.25
N SER A 533 -0.08 -12.82 -10.20
CA SER A 533 -0.46 -14.22 -9.96
C SER A 533 0.72 -15.18 -10.09
N ASP A 534 1.94 -14.64 -10.32
CA ASP A 534 3.18 -15.42 -10.38
C ASP A 534 3.47 -16.01 -9.00
N VAL A 535 3.60 -17.32 -8.98
CA VAL A 535 3.85 -18.14 -7.80
C VAL A 535 5.10 -17.72 -7.00
N ASN A 536 6.08 -17.11 -7.67
CA ASN A 536 7.33 -16.65 -7.04
C ASN A 536 7.22 -15.25 -6.44
N GLN A 537 6.10 -14.55 -6.67
CA GLN A 537 5.85 -13.19 -6.22
C GLN A 537 4.73 -13.12 -5.18
N LEU A 538 4.04 -14.22 -4.89
CA LEU A 538 3.15 -14.32 -3.73
C LEU A 538 4.01 -14.22 -2.46
N ASP A 539 3.52 -13.46 -1.47
CA ASP A 539 4.31 -13.09 -0.30
C ASP A 539 3.53 -13.19 1.02
N HIS A 540 2.22 -13.40 0.97
CA HIS A 540 1.38 -13.52 2.16
C HIS A 540 0.47 -14.75 2.11
N ALA A 541 0.26 -15.40 3.26
CA ALA A 541 -0.58 -16.58 3.38
C ALA A 541 -1.80 -16.28 4.24
N VAL A 542 -2.98 -16.60 3.73
CA VAL A 542 -4.28 -16.29 4.33
C VAL A 542 -5.20 -17.51 4.23
N LEU A 543 -6.43 -17.41 4.76
CA LEU A 543 -7.37 -18.52 4.78
C LEU A 543 -8.66 -18.15 4.03
N ALA A 544 -8.93 -18.82 2.92
CA ALA A 544 -10.20 -18.72 2.21
C ALA A 544 -11.28 -19.48 3.01
N ILE A 545 -12.22 -18.76 3.61
CA ILE A 545 -13.27 -19.30 4.48
C ILE A 545 -14.66 -19.28 3.83
N GLY A 546 -14.73 -18.89 2.57
CA GLY A 546 -16.00 -18.71 1.89
C GLY A 546 -15.89 -17.94 0.60
N TYR A 547 -17.04 -17.70 -0.01
CA TYR A 547 -17.21 -16.90 -1.22
C TYR A 547 -18.67 -16.45 -1.33
N GLY A 548 -18.91 -15.46 -2.18
CA GLY A 548 -20.25 -15.01 -2.53
C GLY A 548 -20.22 -14.01 -3.67
N THR A 549 -21.34 -13.30 -3.83
CA THR A 549 -21.53 -12.25 -4.83
C THR A 549 -22.23 -11.09 -4.12
N GLU A 550 -21.75 -9.87 -4.34
CA GLU A 550 -22.40 -8.64 -3.86
C GLU A 550 -23.68 -8.34 -4.65
N ASP A 551 -24.53 -7.44 -4.14
CA ASP A 551 -25.78 -7.04 -4.80
C ASP A 551 -25.56 -6.41 -6.19
N ASP A 552 -24.38 -5.84 -6.44
CA ASP A 552 -23.98 -5.28 -7.74
C ASP A 552 -23.47 -6.34 -8.75
N GLY A 553 -23.49 -7.62 -8.36
CA GLY A 553 -23.02 -8.74 -9.17
C GLY A 553 -21.52 -9.03 -9.04
N THR A 554 -20.78 -8.32 -8.17
CA THR A 554 -19.34 -8.54 -8.01
C THR A 554 -19.07 -9.81 -7.19
N ASP A 555 -18.42 -10.78 -7.83
CA ASP A 555 -17.98 -12.03 -7.20
C ASP A 555 -16.78 -11.80 -6.25
N TYR A 556 -16.82 -12.44 -5.08
CA TYR A 556 -15.74 -12.36 -4.09
C TYR A 556 -15.41 -13.68 -3.41
N TRP A 557 -14.16 -13.79 -2.97
CA TRP A 557 -13.65 -14.70 -1.94
C TRP A 557 -13.75 -14.05 -0.57
N LEU A 558 -14.24 -14.77 0.44
CA LEU A 558 -14.20 -14.32 1.83
C LEU A 558 -12.96 -14.90 2.50
N VAL A 559 -12.05 -14.02 2.91
CA VAL A 559 -10.71 -14.40 3.34
C VAL A 559 -10.43 -13.88 4.75
N LYS A 560 -9.96 -14.76 5.62
CA LYS A 560 -9.52 -14.45 6.98
C LYS A 560 -8.02 -14.11 6.96
N ASN A 561 -7.66 -12.98 7.54
CA ASN A 561 -6.27 -12.53 7.70
C ASN A 561 -5.76 -12.78 9.14
N SER A 562 -4.46 -12.62 9.36
CA SER A 562 -3.74 -12.84 10.63
C SER A 562 -3.20 -11.54 11.24
N TRP A 563 -3.83 -10.41 10.94
CA TRP A 563 -3.36 -9.07 11.33
C TRP A 563 -4.25 -8.40 12.40
N GLY A 564 -4.99 -9.19 13.15
CA GLY A 564 -5.92 -8.71 14.17
C GLY A 564 -7.20 -8.08 13.60
N GLN A 565 -8.19 -7.89 14.47
CA GLN A 565 -9.52 -7.41 14.09
C GLN A 565 -9.56 -5.93 13.67
N SER A 566 -8.51 -5.16 13.99
CA SER A 566 -8.41 -3.75 13.62
C SER A 566 -7.98 -3.51 12.17
N TRP A 567 -7.60 -4.57 11.44
CA TRP A 567 -7.32 -4.52 10.01
C TRP A 567 -8.52 -5.04 9.20
N GLY A 568 -8.76 -4.46 8.03
CA GLY A 568 -9.83 -4.90 7.13
C GLY A 568 -11.23 -4.77 7.72
N ASP A 569 -12.12 -5.67 7.29
CA ASP A 569 -13.47 -5.79 7.82
C ASP A 569 -13.47 -6.78 8.98
N GLN A 570 -13.16 -6.30 10.19
CA GLN A 570 -13.04 -7.11 11.40
C GLN A 570 -12.01 -8.25 11.28
N GLY A 571 -10.90 -8.01 10.57
CA GLY A 571 -9.85 -8.99 10.29
C GLY A 571 -10.06 -9.84 9.03
N TYR A 572 -11.12 -9.57 8.27
CA TYR A 572 -11.43 -10.24 7.01
C TYR A 572 -11.29 -9.29 5.82
N ILE A 573 -11.14 -9.87 4.64
CA ILE A 573 -11.15 -9.17 3.36
C ILE A 573 -12.03 -9.93 2.37
N LYS A 574 -12.76 -9.18 1.54
CA LYS A 574 -13.40 -9.74 0.36
C LYS A 574 -12.45 -9.48 -0.81
N MET A 575 -11.92 -10.54 -1.44
CA MET A 575 -11.03 -10.42 -2.60
C MET A 575 -11.79 -10.76 -3.87
N ALA A 576 -11.52 -10.08 -4.97
CA ALA A 576 -12.16 -10.35 -6.25
C ALA A 576 -12.04 -11.84 -6.64
N ARG A 577 -13.17 -12.44 -7.00
CA ARG A 577 -13.25 -13.80 -7.53
C ARG A 577 -13.71 -13.76 -8.98
N ASN A 578 -13.28 -14.73 -9.79
CA ASN A 578 -13.56 -14.82 -11.23
C ASN A 578 -13.06 -13.59 -12.00
N ARG A 579 -11.88 -13.10 -11.63
CA ARG A 579 -11.24 -11.92 -12.23
C ARG A 579 -9.76 -12.20 -12.48
N ASP A 580 -9.53 -13.20 -13.34
CA ASP A 580 -8.19 -13.61 -13.78
C ASP A 580 -7.24 -13.99 -12.64
N ASN A 581 -7.75 -14.70 -11.62
CA ASN A 581 -6.95 -15.11 -10.46
C ASN A 581 -6.21 -13.92 -9.81
N ASN A 582 -6.93 -12.81 -9.61
CA ASN A 582 -6.40 -11.55 -9.07
C ASN A 582 -5.64 -11.78 -7.75
N CYS A 583 -4.42 -11.24 -7.67
CA CYS A 583 -3.46 -11.45 -6.57
C CYS A 583 -3.05 -12.91 -6.32
N GLY A 584 -3.26 -13.80 -7.28
CA GLY A 584 -2.82 -15.19 -7.22
C GLY A 584 -3.54 -16.07 -6.19
N ILE A 585 -4.74 -15.69 -5.76
CA ILE A 585 -5.48 -16.37 -4.69
C ILE A 585 -5.73 -17.88 -4.91
N ALA A 586 -5.79 -18.32 -6.17
CA ALA A 586 -5.90 -19.73 -6.53
C ALA A 586 -4.58 -20.34 -7.03
N THR A 587 -3.48 -19.58 -7.08
CA THR A 587 -2.18 -20.08 -7.56
C THR A 587 -1.58 -21.10 -6.60
N GLU A 588 -1.66 -20.85 -5.28
CA GLU A 588 -1.10 -21.71 -4.23
C GLU A 588 -2.14 -21.95 -3.15
N ALA A 589 -2.91 -23.01 -3.30
CA ALA A 589 -4.01 -23.32 -2.41
C ALA A 589 -3.99 -24.79 -1.97
N SER A 590 -4.06 -25.02 -0.67
CA SER A 590 -4.01 -26.37 -0.09
C SER A 590 -4.83 -26.47 1.20
N TYR A 591 -5.22 -27.68 1.58
CA TYR A 591 -5.88 -27.95 2.86
C TYR A 591 -5.44 -29.29 3.46
N PRO A 592 -5.37 -29.42 4.80
CA PRO A 592 -4.94 -30.65 5.46
C PRO A 592 -6.05 -31.70 5.54
N LEU A 593 -5.67 -32.93 5.83
CA LEU A 593 -6.58 -34.07 5.95
C LEU A 593 -6.64 -34.52 7.40
N VAL A 594 -7.78 -34.26 8.03
CA VAL A 594 -8.10 -34.80 9.36
C VAL A 594 -8.91 -36.07 9.18
N HIS A 595 -8.51 -37.15 9.85
CA HIS A 595 -9.30 -38.39 9.91
C HIS A 595 -9.75 -38.63 11.35
N PHE A 596 -11.04 -38.89 11.52
CA PHE A 596 -11.60 -39.31 12.80
C PHE A 596 -11.99 -40.78 12.70
N THR A 597 -11.32 -41.66 13.46
CA THR A 597 -11.80 -43.02 13.65
C THR A 597 -12.98 -42.97 14.64
N ARG A 598 -14.22 -43.01 14.13
CA ARG A 598 -15.38 -43.35 14.97
C ARG A 598 -15.24 -44.83 15.31
N ASN A 599 -14.87 -45.13 16.55
CA ASN A 599 -14.88 -46.49 17.04
C ASN A 599 -16.35 -46.95 17.12
N CYS A 600 -16.85 -47.65 16.10
CA CYS A 600 -18.24 -48.12 16.00
C CYS A 600 -18.54 -49.31 16.94
N SER A 601 -17.60 -49.66 17.81
CA SER A 601 -17.66 -50.81 18.72
C SER A 601 -18.62 -50.64 19.91
N ASN A 602 -19.20 -49.44 20.13
CA ASN A 602 -20.09 -49.16 21.28
C ASN A 602 -21.42 -48.51 20.87
N THR A 603 -22.11 -49.05 19.85
CA THR A 603 -23.55 -48.83 19.69
C THR A 603 -24.30 -50.04 20.26
N PRO A 604 -25.00 -49.92 21.40
CA PRO A 604 -26.04 -50.88 21.75
C PRO A 604 -27.25 -50.50 20.89
N ASP A 605 -27.42 -51.20 19.79
CA ASP A 605 -28.70 -51.52 19.12
C ASP A 605 -28.48 -51.68 17.62
N ALA A 606 -28.52 -52.94 17.17
CA ALA A 606 -28.64 -53.28 15.78
C ALA A 606 -29.99 -52.79 15.25
N VAL A 607 -30.01 -51.69 14.52
CA VAL A 607 -31.18 -51.27 13.74
C VAL A 607 -31.20 -52.10 12.45
N PHE A 608 -32.04 -53.13 12.43
CA PHE A 608 -32.45 -53.78 11.19
C PHE A 608 -33.25 -52.78 10.35
N LEU A 609 -32.65 -52.24 9.29
CA LEU A 609 -33.35 -51.47 8.25
C LEU A 609 -34.16 -52.44 7.38
N LYS A 610 -35.34 -52.86 7.87
CA LYS A 610 -36.45 -53.24 6.99
C LYS A 610 -37.18 -51.96 6.63
N ASP A 611 -37.54 -51.81 5.35
CA ASP A 611 -38.42 -50.76 4.81
C ASP A 611 -37.73 -49.46 4.36
N ILE A 612 -36.85 -49.56 3.35
CA ILE A 612 -36.58 -48.45 2.42
C ILE A 612 -36.79 -48.97 0.99
N GLU A 613 -37.82 -48.48 0.31
CA GLU A 613 -37.99 -48.63 -1.15
C GLU A 613 -36.86 -47.87 -1.88
N TYR A 614 -36.21 -48.53 -2.85
CA TYR A 614 -35.21 -47.92 -3.73
C TYR A 614 -35.72 -47.86 -5.17
N ASP A 615 -35.64 -46.68 -5.79
CA ASP A 615 -35.72 -46.52 -7.24
C ASP A 615 -34.36 -46.88 -7.86
N PHE A 616 -34.35 -47.86 -8.77
CA PHE A 616 -33.14 -48.36 -9.42
C PHE A 616 -32.82 -47.56 -10.69
N LEU A 617 -31.59 -47.04 -10.81
CA LEU A 617 -30.99 -46.63 -12.09
C LEU A 617 -30.00 -47.72 -12.53
N VAL A 618 -30.40 -48.51 -13.53
CA VAL A 618 -29.57 -49.53 -14.17
C VAL A 618 -28.71 -48.86 -15.24
N PHE A 619 -27.39 -48.94 -15.14
CA PHE A 619 -26.47 -48.59 -16.23
C PHE A 619 -26.05 -49.85 -16.98
N ASP A 620 -26.55 -50.02 -18.21
CA ASP A 620 -26.00 -50.97 -19.18
C ASP A 620 -24.75 -50.36 -19.84
N SER A 621 -23.57 -50.99 -19.67
CA SER A 621 -22.42 -50.74 -20.55
C SER A 621 -21.56 -52.00 -20.71
N PRO A 622 -21.32 -52.49 -21.96
CA PRO A 622 -20.68 -53.78 -22.22
C PRO A 622 -19.14 -53.74 -22.29
N TYR A 623 -18.46 -52.80 -21.64
CA TYR A 623 -17.00 -52.64 -21.77
C TYR A 623 -16.27 -52.54 -20.44
N ILE A 624 -16.23 -53.60 -19.64
CA ILE A 624 -15.18 -53.80 -18.63
C ILE A 624 -14.77 -55.28 -18.59
N SER A 625 -13.58 -55.60 -19.12
CA SER A 625 -12.91 -56.88 -18.94
C SER A 625 -11.97 -56.81 -17.72
N TRP A 626 -12.14 -57.68 -16.73
CA TRP A 626 -11.25 -57.80 -15.58
C TRP A 626 -10.23 -58.93 -15.79
N SER A 627 -8.93 -58.63 -15.64
CA SER A 627 -7.89 -59.65 -15.54
C SER A 627 -7.81 -60.16 -14.11
N THR A 628 -7.96 -61.47 -13.94
CA THR A 628 -7.86 -62.17 -12.67
C THR A 628 -6.39 -62.44 -12.34
N SER A 629 -5.84 -61.73 -11.35
CA SER A 629 -4.63 -62.20 -10.67
C SER A 629 -4.56 -61.64 -9.26
N ASN A 630 -4.64 -62.59 -8.31
CA ASN A 630 -4.25 -62.52 -6.90
C ASN A 630 -5.25 -61.93 -5.90
N PHE A 631 -6.27 -62.73 -5.54
CA PHE A 631 -6.71 -62.84 -4.14
C PHE A 631 -7.08 -64.30 -3.85
N PHE A 632 -6.18 -65.01 -3.16
CA PHE A 632 -6.43 -66.35 -2.63
C PHE A 632 -7.29 -66.24 -1.36
N PHE A 633 -8.41 -66.97 -1.31
CA PHE A 633 -9.21 -67.21 -0.12
C PHE A 633 -8.78 -68.52 0.54
N GLU A 634 -8.52 -68.48 1.84
CA GLU A 634 -8.42 -69.68 2.68
C GLU A 634 -9.33 -69.46 3.90
N LEU A 635 -10.47 -70.15 3.94
CA LEU A 635 -11.29 -70.25 5.15
C LEU A 635 -11.64 -71.72 5.36
N ALA A 636 -11.15 -72.23 6.49
CA ALA A 636 -11.28 -73.60 6.94
C ALA A 636 -12.75 -74.00 7.13
N ALA A 637 -13.06 -75.22 6.67
CA ALA A 637 -14.29 -75.92 6.93
C ALA A 637 -14.36 -76.37 8.40
N SER A 638 -15.43 -76.03 9.12
CA SER A 638 -15.95 -76.84 10.24
C SER A 638 -17.33 -76.35 10.73
N ASP A 639 -18.40 -76.66 9.99
CA ASP A 639 -19.74 -76.83 10.60
C ASP A 639 -20.67 -77.65 9.66
N PRO A 640 -21.15 -78.85 10.04
CA PRO A 640 -21.97 -79.71 9.18
C PRO A 640 -23.50 -79.42 9.22
N PHE A 641 -23.96 -78.22 9.59
CA PHE A 641 -25.39 -77.88 9.70
C PHE A 641 -25.85 -76.63 8.91
N LEU A 642 -25.28 -76.35 7.73
CA LEU A 642 -25.78 -75.27 6.85
C LEU A 642 -26.53 -75.81 5.62
N ASP A 643 -27.81 -75.43 5.56
CA ASP A 643 -28.83 -75.66 4.54
C ASP A 643 -28.50 -74.92 3.22
N PRO A 644 -28.63 -75.52 2.00
CA PRO A 644 -28.12 -74.93 0.76
C PRO A 644 -28.90 -73.71 0.20
N GLU A 645 -30.02 -73.29 0.80
CA GLU A 645 -30.81 -72.14 0.32
C GLU A 645 -30.63 -70.85 1.15
N ARG A 646 -29.64 -70.79 2.07
CA ARG A 646 -29.33 -69.55 2.79
C ARG A 646 -28.22 -68.76 2.10
N LEU A 647 -28.59 -67.58 1.61
CA LEU A 647 -27.74 -66.45 1.22
C LEU A 647 -26.43 -66.42 2.03
N ILE A 648 -25.30 -66.56 1.33
CA ILE A 648 -23.98 -66.30 1.90
C ILE A 648 -23.82 -64.79 2.02
N SER A 649 -24.24 -64.22 3.14
CA SER A 649 -23.89 -62.86 3.55
C SER A 649 -22.52 -62.91 4.24
N GLY A 650 -21.48 -62.44 3.57
CA GLY A 650 -20.16 -62.23 4.18
C GLY A 650 -20.03 -60.79 4.65
N LEU A 651 -19.84 -60.58 5.96
CA LEU A 651 -19.40 -59.30 6.54
C LEU A 651 -17.88 -59.27 6.52
N PHE A 652 -17.29 -58.35 5.76
CA PHE A 652 -15.88 -58.00 5.92
C PHE A 652 -15.77 -56.91 6.99
N TYR A 653 -14.97 -57.19 8.02
CA TYR A 653 -14.68 -56.24 9.07
C TYR A 653 -13.40 -55.50 8.72
N ASP A 654 -13.54 -54.33 8.11
CA ASP A 654 -12.54 -53.27 8.19
C ASP A 654 -12.96 -52.35 9.35
N PRO A 655 -12.09 -52.03 10.32
CA PRO A 655 -12.43 -51.09 11.40
C PRO A 655 -12.91 -49.70 10.91
N ASP A 656 -12.74 -49.37 9.62
CA ASP A 656 -13.13 -48.09 9.03
C ASP A 656 -14.29 -48.17 7.99
N ASP A 657 -14.74 -49.35 7.53
CA ASP A 657 -15.82 -49.50 6.53
C ASP A 657 -16.65 -50.79 6.68
N PHE A 658 -17.97 -50.71 6.41
CA PHE A 658 -18.83 -51.88 6.22
C PHE A 658 -19.10 -52.09 4.73
N VAL A 659 -18.69 -53.23 4.18
CA VAL A 659 -19.03 -53.63 2.81
C VAL A 659 -20.13 -54.68 2.86
N PHE A 660 -21.30 -54.34 2.32
CA PHE A 660 -22.37 -55.31 2.08
C PHE A 660 -22.26 -55.83 0.65
N VAL A 661 -22.17 -57.16 0.52
CA VAL A 661 -22.25 -57.85 -0.76
C VAL A 661 -23.53 -58.68 -0.76
N GLU A 662 -24.50 -58.29 -1.56
CA GLU A 662 -25.69 -59.09 -1.83
C GLU A 662 -25.62 -59.58 -3.27
N ILE A 663 -25.73 -60.90 -3.45
CA ILE A 663 -25.77 -61.52 -4.78
C ILE A 663 -27.24 -61.82 -5.08
N VAL A 664 -27.82 -61.06 -6.00
CA VAL A 664 -29.17 -61.32 -6.52
C VAL A 664 -29.07 -61.63 -8.00
N HIS A 665 -29.47 -62.84 -8.39
CA HIS A 665 -29.58 -63.30 -9.79
C HIS A 665 -28.35 -63.03 -10.68
N GLY A 666 -27.15 -63.34 -10.20
CA GLY A 666 -25.94 -63.34 -11.02
C GLY A 666 -25.32 -61.96 -11.29
N THR A 667 -25.80 -60.91 -10.63
CA THR A 667 -25.19 -59.58 -10.66
C THR A 667 -24.63 -59.24 -9.27
N THR A 668 -23.35 -58.87 -9.18
CA THR A 668 -22.73 -58.44 -7.93
C THR A 668 -23.02 -56.96 -7.71
N LEU A 669 -23.78 -56.63 -6.67
CA LEU A 669 -23.96 -55.24 -6.23
C LEU A 669 -22.94 -54.93 -5.12
N LEU A 670 -22.13 -53.89 -5.29
CA LEU A 670 -21.19 -53.41 -4.28
C LEU A 670 -21.77 -52.14 -3.64
N LEU A 671 -22.17 -52.23 -2.37
CA LEU A 671 -22.66 -51.10 -1.60
C LEU A 671 -21.57 -50.65 -0.61
N HIS A 672 -20.98 -49.48 -0.91
CA HIS A 672 -20.04 -48.80 -0.01
C HIS A 672 -20.85 -47.89 0.93
N VAL A 673 -20.97 -48.26 2.20
CA VAL A 673 -21.69 -47.45 3.19
C VAL A 673 -20.67 -46.76 4.09
N HIS A 674 -20.45 -45.48 3.83
CA HIS A 674 -19.60 -44.64 4.68
C HIS A 674 -20.33 -44.34 6.00
N CYS A 675 -19.64 -44.48 7.14
CA CYS A 675 -20.19 -44.21 8.49
C CYS A 675 -20.84 -42.82 8.67
N SER A 676 -20.56 -41.84 7.81
CA SER A 676 -21.20 -40.52 7.82
C SER A 676 -22.70 -40.55 7.48
N HIS A 677 -23.18 -41.57 6.77
CA HIS A 677 -24.58 -41.67 6.35
C HIS A 677 -25.51 -42.32 7.39
N ILE A 678 -24.98 -43.06 8.36
CA ILE A 678 -25.79 -43.77 9.38
C ILE A 678 -26.39 -42.80 10.41
N ALA A 679 -25.84 -41.58 10.54
CA ALA A 679 -26.31 -40.59 11.51
C ALA A 679 -27.39 -39.61 10.96
N GLN A 680 -27.86 -39.79 9.73
CA GLN A 680 -28.85 -38.90 9.09
C GLN A 680 -30.16 -39.60 8.65
N LYS A 681 -30.50 -40.76 9.22
CA LYS A 681 -31.85 -41.30 9.17
C LYS A 681 -32.41 -41.54 10.57
#